data_AF-A0A7G8WC48-F1
#
_entry.id   AF-A0A7G8WC48-F1
#
_cell.length_a   1.000
_cell.length_b   1.000
_cell.length_c   1.000
_cell.angle_alpha   90.00
_cell.angle_beta   90.00
_cell.angle_gamma   90.00
#
_symmetry.space_group_name_H-M   'P 1'
#
loop_
_entity.id
_entity.type
_entity.pdbx_description
1 polymer ?
#
loop_
_entity_poly.entity_id
_entity_poly.type
_entity_poly.pdbx_seq_one_letter_code
_entity_poly.pdbx_strand_id
1 'polypeptide(L)'
;MKARILLFNLVVGSLFAIVTGNLEAQTSPINPTVAANNFNVFTSGDAIAMRTESEGSWAIGGDLTLNGTLNIFGGVNYYNGDSQPTALVVNGKVNYISGRLQVLENNYIKIGDLSTSTVFGVDQNNVLSNTRITPIGGHFDSTPSITLSTSQSSASIAANPQIDFGVAFSQFNSISNYLGNQDTNVTWNNNEFNQGKLWVNLISNTTNVINLTVAEFNGVNEIKFNDLVPSETTPFIINLTDVSVDSDMITIHSWPNIVGSSLSYAPYILYNFANVSSTINYTGGAQVYGTIYAPNARFNNRSNFNIDGQIIAEVFEQNSGEVHPYLFDTTIDFPPTASEEICDGIDNNGDGVIDEGFTDTDGDGVADCIDNCPEIANPDQADLDGNGIGDVCEEPEVEEICDGIDNNGNGLIDEGFADTDGDGVADCIDNCPEIANPDQADLDGNGIGDVCEEPEVEEICDGIDNNGNGLIDEGFADTDGDGIADCIDNCPEIANPDQADLDGNGIGDVCEEPEVEEICDGIDNNGNGLIDEGFADTDEDGVADCVDNCLYYYNPDQADIDGDGIGDVCGGAGPSYRSSLSVDAYPIPFNGTVNLKYTTSLDTSNATIEIFDIRGSILKRINKKISKYDDNSVIELDLSRESRENKILFIRFMTSEGTIVKQIMSK
;
A
#
# COMPACT_ATOMS: atom_id res chain seq x y z
N MET A 1 -82.80 7.70 -15.55
CA MET A 1 -82.30 8.23 -14.26
C MET A 1 -81.79 7.05 -13.45
N LYS A 2 -80.55 6.61 -13.64
CA LYS A 2 -79.29 7.10 -13.00
C LYS A 2 -79.32 7.00 -11.48
N ALA A 3 -78.75 5.92 -10.94
CA ALA A 3 -77.73 5.86 -9.90
C ALA A 3 -77.59 4.42 -9.40
N ARG A 4 -76.55 3.69 -9.83
CA ARG A 4 -76.09 2.48 -9.14
C ARG A 4 -74.89 2.87 -8.29
N ILE A 5 -75.10 2.84 -6.98
CA ILE A 5 -74.07 2.89 -5.95
C ILE A 5 -73.41 1.51 -5.92
N LEU A 6 -72.08 1.47 -6.04
CA LEU A 6 -71.27 0.31 -5.71
C LEU A 6 -70.11 0.79 -4.85
N LEU A 7 -70.06 0.25 -3.63
CA LEU A 7 -69.02 0.49 -2.63
C LEU A 7 -67.66 0.05 -3.19
N PHE A 8 -66.69 0.95 -3.16
CA PHE A 8 -65.27 0.62 -3.30
C PHE A 8 -64.74 0.17 -1.94
N ASN A 9 -64.31 -1.08 -1.84
CA ASN A 9 -63.45 -1.54 -0.75
C ASN A 9 -62.02 -1.13 -1.07
N LEU A 10 -61.46 -0.34 -0.16
CA LEU A 10 -60.06 0.02 -0.05
C LEU A 10 -59.31 -1.18 0.54
N VAL A 11 -58.37 -1.76 -0.21
CA VAL A 11 -57.23 -2.46 0.38
C VAL A 11 -55.97 -1.91 -0.26
N VAL A 12 -55.15 -1.34 0.61
CA VAL A 12 -53.83 -0.74 0.40
C VAL A 12 -52.82 -1.86 0.13
N GLY A 13 -51.94 -1.63 -0.82
CA GLY A 13 -50.82 -2.51 -1.16
C GLY A 13 -50.21 -2.10 -2.49
N SER A 14 -49.69 -0.87 -2.56
CA SER A 14 -48.84 -0.44 -3.68
C SER A 14 -47.53 -1.21 -3.59
N LEU A 15 -47.44 -2.30 -4.34
CA LEU A 15 -46.15 -2.82 -4.78
C LEU A 15 -45.78 -1.98 -6.00
N PHE A 16 -44.82 -1.07 -5.82
CA PHE A 16 -44.11 -0.48 -6.95
C PHE A 16 -43.39 -1.63 -7.65
N ALA A 17 -43.95 -2.11 -8.76
CA ALA A 17 -43.14 -2.74 -9.78
C ALA A 17 -42.43 -1.58 -10.50
N ILE A 18 -41.16 -1.36 -10.14
CA ILE A 18 -40.23 -0.69 -11.03
C ILE A 18 -40.19 -1.59 -12.25
N VAL A 19 -40.77 -1.15 -13.36
CA VAL A 19 -40.52 -1.78 -14.65
C VAL A 19 -39.14 -1.26 -15.06
N THR A 20 -38.10 -1.94 -14.60
CA THR A 20 -36.81 -1.96 -15.28
C THR A 20 -37.09 -2.62 -16.63
N GLY A 21 -37.27 -1.80 -17.66
CA GLY A 21 -37.42 -2.28 -19.01
C GLY A 21 -36.06 -2.75 -19.53
N ASN A 22 -35.58 -3.89 -19.04
CA ASN A 22 -34.61 -4.70 -19.78
C ASN A 22 -35.36 -5.22 -21.00
N LEU A 23 -34.79 -5.04 -22.20
CA LEU A 23 -35.29 -5.71 -23.39
C LEU A 23 -35.12 -7.21 -23.13
N GLU A 24 -36.22 -7.95 -23.05
CA GLU A 24 -36.20 -9.41 -23.21
C GLU A 24 -35.48 -9.73 -24.53
N ALA A 25 -34.61 -10.75 -24.57
CA ALA A 25 -34.00 -11.33 -25.77
C ALA A 25 -34.89 -11.16 -27.03
N GLN A 26 -34.70 -10.08 -27.80
CA GLN A 26 -35.80 -9.57 -28.64
C GLN A 26 -35.80 -10.20 -30.03
N THR A 27 -36.30 -11.43 -30.11
CA THR A 27 -36.80 -12.04 -31.36
C THR A 27 -38.07 -11.39 -31.91
N SER A 28 -38.43 -10.20 -31.41
CA SER A 28 -39.72 -9.53 -31.61
C SER A 28 -39.56 -8.18 -32.31
N PRO A 29 -40.55 -7.75 -33.09
CA PRO A 29 -40.54 -6.45 -33.75
C PRO A 29 -40.24 -5.28 -32.79
N ILE A 30 -39.32 -4.39 -33.17
CA ILE A 30 -38.87 -3.24 -32.36
C ILE A 30 -39.41 -1.91 -32.92
N ASN A 31 -39.82 -0.97 -32.07
CA ASN A 31 -40.07 0.40 -32.51
C ASN A 31 -38.72 1.17 -32.56
N PRO A 32 -38.24 1.61 -33.74
CA PRO A 32 -36.95 2.28 -33.92
C PRO A 32 -36.72 3.53 -33.06
N THR A 33 -37.79 4.20 -32.61
CA THR A 33 -37.70 5.47 -31.90
C THR A 33 -38.10 5.37 -30.43
N VAL A 34 -38.27 4.15 -29.90
CA VAL A 34 -38.73 3.94 -28.51
C VAL A 34 -37.84 4.64 -27.48
N ALA A 35 -36.52 4.63 -27.68
CA ALA A 35 -35.56 5.27 -26.79
C ALA A 35 -35.67 6.81 -26.75
N ALA A 36 -36.40 7.41 -27.69
CA ALA A 36 -36.68 8.84 -27.69
C ALA A 36 -37.75 9.22 -26.66
N ASN A 37 -38.31 8.25 -25.92
CA ASN A 37 -39.24 8.48 -24.81
C ASN A 37 -40.41 9.40 -25.19
N ASN A 38 -40.98 9.19 -26.38
CA ASN A 38 -42.08 9.97 -26.97
C ASN A 38 -41.76 11.44 -27.30
N PHE A 39 -40.51 11.90 -27.18
CA PHE A 39 -40.16 13.23 -27.65
C PHE A 39 -40.25 13.32 -29.18
N ASN A 40 -40.82 14.41 -29.68
CA ASN A 40 -40.96 14.65 -31.12
C ASN A 40 -39.59 14.97 -31.76
N VAL A 41 -38.77 15.76 -31.07
CA VAL A 41 -37.38 16.04 -31.46
C VAL A 41 -36.47 15.49 -30.38
N PHE A 42 -35.50 14.65 -30.76
CA PHE A 42 -34.54 14.05 -29.85
C PHE A 42 -33.14 14.14 -30.46
N THR A 43 -32.23 14.87 -29.79
CA THR A 43 -30.85 15.07 -30.25
C THR A 43 -29.81 14.63 -29.24
N SER A 44 -28.66 14.09 -29.68
CA SER A 44 -27.53 13.78 -28.80
C SER A 44 -26.71 15.03 -28.50
N GLY A 45 -26.57 15.90 -29.49
CA GLY A 45 -25.92 17.19 -29.39
C GLY A 45 -26.92 18.35 -29.37
N ASP A 46 -26.50 19.44 -29.98
CA ASP A 46 -27.18 20.74 -29.91
C ASP A 46 -28.49 20.79 -30.71
N ALA A 47 -29.32 21.79 -30.39
CA ALA A 47 -30.40 22.23 -31.27
C ALA A 47 -30.38 23.75 -31.47
N ILE A 48 -30.74 24.18 -32.67
CA ILE A 48 -30.80 25.60 -33.05
C ILE A 48 -32.21 25.91 -33.54
N ALA A 49 -32.90 26.76 -32.78
CA ALA A 49 -34.24 27.22 -33.12
C ALA A 49 -34.20 28.68 -33.60
N MET A 50 -34.48 28.88 -34.90
CA MET A 50 -34.45 30.22 -35.50
C MET A 50 -35.86 30.81 -35.58
N ARG A 51 -36.78 30.22 -36.36
CA ARG A 51 -38.16 30.70 -36.48
C ARG A 51 -39.10 29.54 -36.70
N THR A 52 -39.60 28.92 -35.64
CA THR A 52 -40.42 27.72 -35.77
C THR A 52 -41.47 27.61 -34.69
N GLU A 53 -42.38 26.68 -34.90
CA GLU A 53 -43.36 26.22 -33.94
C GLU A 53 -43.32 24.70 -33.96
N SER A 54 -43.35 24.10 -32.78
CA SER A 54 -43.38 22.65 -32.64
C SER A 54 -44.57 22.27 -31.79
N GLU A 55 -45.53 21.57 -32.40
CA GLU A 55 -46.67 21.00 -31.69
C GLU A 55 -46.29 19.77 -30.85
N GLY A 56 -45.01 19.42 -30.79
CA GLY A 56 -44.45 18.31 -30.02
C GLY A 56 -43.25 18.71 -29.18
N SER A 57 -42.89 17.85 -28.23
CA SER A 57 -41.83 18.08 -27.26
C SER A 57 -40.43 17.87 -27.83
N TRP A 58 -39.45 18.57 -27.26
CA TRP A 58 -38.03 18.50 -27.63
C TRP A 58 -37.19 17.99 -26.46
N ALA A 59 -36.27 17.07 -26.71
CA ALA A 59 -35.20 16.69 -25.80
C ALA A 59 -33.84 16.84 -26.50
N ILE A 60 -32.98 17.63 -25.90
CA ILE A 60 -31.70 18.06 -26.48
C ILE A 60 -30.59 17.61 -25.55
N GLY A 61 -29.71 16.73 -26.03
CA GLY A 61 -28.57 16.20 -25.26
C GLY A 61 -27.42 17.20 -25.07
N GLY A 62 -27.33 18.21 -25.96
CA GLY A 62 -26.40 19.33 -25.87
C GLY A 62 -27.06 20.67 -25.50
N ASP A 63 -26.59 21.74 -26.14
CA ASP A 63 -27.06 23.10 -25.92
C ASP A 63 -28.25 23.47 -26.81
N LEU A 64 -29.15 24.31 -26.29
CA LEU A 64 -30.19 24.96 -27.10
C LEU A 64 -29.76 26.37 -27.49
N THR A 65 -29.62 26.65 -28.79
CA THR A 65 -29.42 28.01 -29.30
C THR A 65 -30.75 28.64 -29.71
N LEU A 66 -31.18 29.67 -28.98
CA LEU A 66 -32.35 30.47 -29.28
C LEU A 66 -31.96 31.67 -30.16
N ASN A 67 -32.24 31.57 -31.46
CA ASN A 67 -31.94 32.60 -32.46
C ASN A 67 -33.19 33.07 -33.22
N GLY A 68 -34.25 33.37 -32.46
CA GLY A 68 -35.50 33.93 -32.93
C GLY A 68 -36.68 33.35 -32.16
N THR A 69 -37.74 32.91 -32.84
CA THR A 69 -38.98 32.47 -32.17
C THR A 69 -39.10 30.95 -32.20
N LEU A 70 -39.47 30.37 -31.06
CA LEU A 70 -39.81 28.96 -30.91
C LEU A 70 -41.02 28.82 -29.99
N ASN A 71 -42.14 28.33 -30.51
CA ASN A 71 -43.27 27.90 -29.68
C ASN A 71 -43.21 26.38 -29.54
N ILE A 72 -43.33 25.86 -28.32
CA ILE A 72 -43.41 24.41 -28.07
C ILE A 72 -44.72 24.10 -27.33
N PHE A 73 -45.40 23.07 -27.81
CA PHE A 73 -46.61 22.46 -27.25
C PHE A 73 -46.35 20.99 -26.87
N GLY A 74 -47.37 20.28 -26.40
CA GLY A 74 -47.35 18.81 -26.35
C GLY A 74 -46.30 18.22 -25.40
N GLY A 75 -46.33 18.59 -24.12
CA GLY A 75 -45.44 18.03 -23.12
C GLY A 75 -45.57 16.51 -22.98
N VAL A 76 -44.44 15.84 -22.82
CA VAL A 76 -44.35 14.39 -22.62
C VAL A 76 -43.62 14.09 -21.31
N ASN A 77 -43.99 12.97 -20.69
CA ASN A 77 -43.39 12.44 -19.47
C ASN A 77 -43.47 13.39 -18.24
N TYR A 78 -43.36 12.81 -17.05
CA TYR A 78 -43.38 13.53 -15.78
C TYR A 78 -42.08 13.23 -15.03
N TYR A 79 -41.19 14.22 -14.94
CA TYR A 79 -39.87 14.04 -14.33
C TYR A 79 -39.84 14.57 -12.90
N ASN A 80 -39.05 13.91 -12.04
CA ASN A 80 -38.78 14.35 -10.66
C ASN A 80 -40.06 14.66 -9.83
N GLY A 81 -41.16 13.94 -10.10
CA GLY A 81 -42.44 14.14 -9.42
C GLY A 81 -43.19 15.43 -9.81
N ASP A 82 -42.83 16.04 -10.93
CA ASP A 82 -43.50 17.23 -11.44
C ASP A 82 -44.99 16.98 -11.73
N SER A 83 -45.80 18.01 -11.51
CA SER A 83 -47.27 17.94 -11.68
C SER A 83 -47.75 18.20 -13.10
N GLN A 84 -46.85 18.61 -13.99
CA GLN A 84 -47.12 18.92 -15.39
C GLN A 84 -46.12 18.15 -16.27
N PRO A 85 -46.52 17.76 -17.49
CA PRO A 85 -45.61 17.07 -18.39
C PRO A 85 -44.55 18.02 -18.94
N THR A 86 -43.43 17.47 -19.41
CA THR A 86 -42.27 18.25 -19.86
C THR A 86 -42.25 18.39 -21.38
N ALA A 87 -42.28 19.62 -21.88
CA ALA A 87 -42.26 19.89 -23.31
C ALA A 87 -40.85 20.19 -23.86
N LEU A 88 -39.92 20.57 -23.01
CA LEU A 88 -38.55 20.87 -23.41
C LEU A 88 -37.56 20.36 -22.37
N VAL A 89 -36.62 19.53 -22.80
CA VAL A 89 -35.42 19.16 -22.04
C VAL A 89 -34.20 19.71 -22.79
N VAL A 90 -33.36 20.44 -22.08
CA VAL A 90 -32.02 20.84 -22.52
C VAL A 90 -31.04 20.30 -21.50
N ASN A 91 -30.21 19.33 -21.89
CA ASN A 91 -29.24 18.73 -20.98
C ASN A 91 -28.03 19.66 -20.76
N GLY A 92 -27.67 20.46 -21.75
CA GLY A 92 -26.70 21.54 -21.63
C GLY A 92 -27.30 22.87 -21.16
N LYS A 93 -26.77 23.97 -21.70
CA LYS A 93 -27.24 25.34 -21.42
C LYS A 93 -28.07 25.91 -22.55
N VAL A 94 -28.71 27.06 -22.28
CA VAL A 94 -29.40 27.84 -23.31
C VAL A 94 -28.51 28.99 -23.78
N ASN A 95 -28.21 29.02 -25.08
CA ASN A 95 -27.48 30.09 -25.74
C ASN A 95 -28.47 31.11 -26.33
N TYR A 96 -28.49 32.30 -25.75
CA TYR A 96 -29.45 33.35 -26.07
C TYR A 96 -28.91 34.33 -27.12
N ILE A 97 -29.37 34.22 -28.37
CA ILE A 97 -28.97 35.13 -29.47
C ILE A 97 -30.05 36.19 -29.72
N SER A 98 -31.30 35.77 -29.97
CA SER A 98 -32.40 36.70 -30.25
C SER A 98 -33.77 36.04 -30.05
N GLY A 99 -34.84 36.85 -29.97
CA GLY A 99 -36.23 36.40 -29.99
C GLY A 99 -36.76 35.79 -28.67
N ARG A 100 -37.76 34.90 -28.77
CA ARG A 100 -38.52 34.37 -27.62
C ARG A 100 -38.89 32.90 -27.82
N LEU A 101 -38.70 32.11 -26.78
CA LEU A 101 -39.25 30.75 -26.68
C LEU A 101 -40.52 30.79 -25.83
N GLN A 102 -41.61 30.17 -26.28
CA GLN A 102 -42.84 30.02 -25.49
C GLN A 102 -43.17 28.54 -25.28
N VAL A 103 -43.38 28.16 -24.03
CA VAL A 103 -43.82 26.82 -23.63
C VAL A 103 -45.26 26.88 -23.21
N LEU A 104 -46.13 26.28 -24.02
CA LEU A 104 -47.58 26.43 -23.94
C LEU A 104 -48.22 25.24 -23.21
N GLU A 105 -49.55 25.24 -23.11
CA GLU A 105 -50.36 24.15 -22.54
C GLU A 105 -50.03 23.73 -21.09
N ASN A 106 -49.52 24.66 -20.29
CA ASN A 106 -49.05 24.43 -18.92
C ASN A 106 -47.91 23.41 -18.79
N ASN A 107 -47.12 23.21 -19.85
CA ASN A 107 -45.99 22.30 -19.80
C ASN A 107 -44.79 22.86 -19.04
N TYR A 108 -43.98 21.96 -18.50
CA TYR A 108 -42.72 22.24 -17.82
C TYR A 108 -41.52 22.09 -18.76
N ILE A 109 -40.37 22.57 -18.29
CA ILE A 109 -39.08 22.39 -18.94
C ILE A 109 -38.01 21.87 -17.99
N LYS A 110 -36.91 21.37 -18.54
CA LYS A 110 -35.68 21.04 -17.83
C LYS A 110 -34.49 21.71 -18.52
N ILE A 111 -33.59 22.31 -17.73
CA ILE A 111 -32.33 22.89 -18.22
C ILE A 111 -31.22 22.40 -17.28
N GLY A 112 -30.30 21.60 -17.80
CA GLY A 112 -29.23 20.97 -17.03
C GLY A 112 -28.17 21.96 -16.57
N ASP A 113 -27.86 22.98 -17.37
CA ASP A 113 -26.95 24.08 -16.99
C ASP A 113 -27.63 25.45 -17.06
N LEU A 114 -27.87 26.05 -15.89
CA LEU A 114 -28.42 27.40 -15.74
C LEU A 114 -27.36 28.51 -15.73
N SER A 115 -26.09 28.23 -16.03
CA SER A 115 -24.98 29.21 -16.00
C SER A 115 -25.21 30.46 -16.86
N THR A 116 -26.03 30.34 -17.92
CA THR A 116 -26.39 31.44 -18.81
C THR A 116 -27.78 32.01 -18.56
N SER A 117 -28.54 31.48 -17.60
CA SER A 117 -29.98 31.70 -17.43
C SER A 117 -30.34 32.22 -16.03
N THR A 118 -31.17 33.27 -15.98
CA THR A 118 -31.84 33.71 -14.75
C THR A 118 -33.31 33.31 -14.78
N VAL A 119 -33.78 32.59 -13.75
CA VAL A 119 -35.18 32.15 -13.63
C VAL A 119 -35.98 33.11 -12.73
N PHE A 120 -37.14 33.54 -13.21
CA PHE A 120 -38.05 34.42 -12.49
C PHE A 120 -39.43 33.77 -12.32
N GLY A 121 -39.94 33.75 -11.07
CA GLY A 121 -41.33 33.38 -10.74
C GLY A 121 -42.19 34.57 -10.30
N VAL A 122 -41.63 35.78 -10.30
CA VAL A 122 -42.33 37.03 -9.98
C VAL A 122 -41.98 38.09 -11.01
N ASP A 123 -42.91 39.00 -11.26
CA ASP A 123 -42.68 40.16 -12.13
C ASP A 123 -41.86 41.26 -11.42
N GLN A 124 -41.60 42.36 -12.13
CA GLN A 124 -40.86 43.52 -11.59
C GLN A 124 -41.53 44.24 -10.41
N ASN A 125 -42.82 43.97 -10.14
CA ASN A 125 -43.56 44.48 -9.00
C ASN A 125 -43.63 43.47 -7.85
N ASN A 126 -42.88 42.37 -7.94
CA ASN A 126 -42.87 41.26 -6.99
C ASN A 126 -44.22 40.51 -6.90
N VAL A 127 -45.00 40.53 -7.99
CA VAL A 127 -46.25 39.77 -8.11
C VAL A 127 -45.95 38.41 -8.72
N LEU A 128 -46.48 37.34 -8.14
CA LEU A 128 -46.37 35.99 -8.70
C LEU A 128 -46.84 35.96 -10.14
N SER A 129 -46.00 35.41 -11.01
CA SER A 129 -46.24 35.34 -12.44
C SER A 129 -45.82 33.97 -12.97
N ASN A 130 -46.21 33.66 -14.20
CA ASN A 130 -45.71 32.47 -14.87
C ASN A 130 -44.20 32.57 -15.07
N THR A 131 -43.55 31.40 -15.09
CA THR A 131 -42.10 31.34 -15.09
C THR A 131 -41.53 31.97 -16.36
N ARG A 132 -40.54 32.84 -16.16
CA ARG A 132 -39.80 33.47 -17.24
C ARG A 132 -38.31 33.29 -17.02
N ILE A 133 -37.58 33.00 -18.08
CA ILE A 133 -36.13 32.78 -18.05
C ILE A 133 -35.48 33.72 -19.04
N THR A 134 -34.47 34.46 -18.61
CA THR A 134 -33.74 35.42 -19.45
C THR A 134 -32.23 35.20 -19.31
N PRO A 135 -31.40 35.80 -20.18
CA PRO A 135 -29.95 35.73 -20.03
C PRO A 135 -29.49 36.20 -18.65
N ILE A 136 -28.36 35.67 -18.18
CA ILE A 136 -27.75 36.11 -16.94
C ILE A 136 -27.52 37.63 -16.93
N GLY A 137 -27.88 38.28 -15.81
CA GLY A 137 -27.85 39.75 -15.68
C GLY A 137 -29.07 40.48 -16.27
N GLY A 138 -30.02 39.77 -16.90
CA GLY A 138 -31.31 40.29 -17.33
C GLY A 138 -32.30 40.51 -16.17
N HIS A 139 -33.47 41.06 -16.51
CA HIS A 139 -34.64 41.21 -15.63
C HIS A 139 -35.86 40.50 -16.24
N PHE A 140 -36.99 40.45 -15.51
CA PHE A 140 -38.20 39.72 -15.93
C PHE A 140 -38.63 40.05 -17.37
N ASP A 141 -38.66 41.32 -17.74
CA ASP A 141 -39.07 41.77 -19.08
C ASP A 141 -37.99 41.74 -20.16
N SER A 142 -36.77 41.28 -19.85
CA SER A 142 -35.69 41.21 -20.82
C SER A 142 -36.02 40.31 -22.01
N THR A 143 -35.37 40.63 -23.13
CA THR A 143 -35.34 39.82 -24.35
C THR A 143 -33.88 39.63 -24.77
N PRO A 144 -33.48 38.44 -25.29
CA PRO A 144 -34.32 37.26 -25.52
C PRO A 144 -34.80 36.58 -24.22
N SER A 145 -35.79 35.69 -24.32
CA SER A 145 -36.40 35.04 -23.14
C SER A 145 -37.10 33.73 -23.47
N ILE A 146 -37.17 32.83 -22.48
CA ILE A 146 -38.11 31.70 -22.45
C ILE A 146 -39.28 32.08 -21.55
N THR A 147 -40.52 31.83 -21.98
CA THR A 147 -41.74 32.10 -21.21
C THR A 147 -42.58 30.84 -21.11
N LEU A 148 -42.91 30.41 -19.90
CA LEU A 148 -43.85 29.32 -19.66
C LEU A 148 -45.27 29.87 -19.49
N SER A 149 -46.26 29.07 -19.86
CA SER A 149 -47.68 29.32 -19.59
C SER A 149 -48.12 28.95 -18.17
N THR A 150 -47.18 28.44 -17.37
CA THR A 150 -47.39 27.96 -16.00
C THR A 150 -46.25 28.43 -15.08
N SER A 151 -46.43 28.24 -13.76
CA SER A 151 -45.38 28.45 -12.77
C SER A 151 -44.62 27.15 -12.53
N GLN A 152 -43.30 27.24 -12.62
CA GLN A 152 -42.33 26.18 -12.36
C GLN A 152 -41.17 26.76 -11.55
N SER A 153 -40.79 26.08 -10.47
CA SER A 153 -39.70 26.54 -9.61
C SER A 153 -38.33 26.38 -10.29
N SER A 154 -37.36 27.21 -9.90
CA SER A 154 -35.98 27.06 -10.39
C SER A 154 -35.39 25.68 -10.07
N ALA A 155 -35.72 25.11 -8.90
CA ALA A 155 -35.30 23.77 -8.52
C ALA A 155 -35.90 22.68 -9.43
N SER A 156 -37.18 22.80 -9.82
CA SER A 156 -37.80 21.86 -10.77
C SER A 156 -37.19 21.99 -12.17
N ILE A 157 -36.87 23.21 -12.61
CA ILE A 157 -36.19 23.44 -13.91
C ILE A 157 -34.79 22.83 -13.94
N ALA A 158 -34.02 22.97 -12.85
CA ALA A 158 -32.65 22.48 -12.75
C ALA A 158 -32.54 20.99 -12.39
N ALA A 159 -33.66 20.32 -12.09
CA ALA A 159 -33.64 18.91 -11.73
C ALA A 159 -33.27 18.05 -12.94
N ASN A 160 -32.33 17.13 -12.76
CA ASN A 160 -31.92 16.22 -13.84
C ASN A 160 -33.07 15.26 -14.19
N PRO A 161 -33.55 15.22 -15.45
CA PRO A 161 -34.61 14.30 -15.88
C PRO A 161 -34.14 12.84 -16.02
N GLN A 162 -32.84 12.55 -15.82
CA GLN A 162 -32.25 11.20 -15.93
C GLN A 162 -32.45 10.55 -17.30
N ILE A 163 -32.39 11.35 -18.37
CA ILE A 163 -32.38 10.83 -19.75
C ILE A 163 -30.94 10.50 -20.11
N ASP A 164 -30.67 9.22 -20.41
CA ASP A 164 -29.38 8.80 -20.94
C ASP A 164 -29.36 8.95 -22.48
N PHE A 165 -28.85 10.10 -22.93
CA PHE A 165 -28.71 10.38 -24.37
C PHE A 165 -27.65 9.48 -25.02
N GLY A 166 -26.65 9.02 -24.28
CA GLY A 166 -25.60 8.14 -24.80
C GLY A 166 -26.18 6.78 -25.18
N VAL A 167 -26.85 6.13 -24.22
CA VAL A 167 -27.52 4.83 -24.45
C VAL A 167 -28.56 4.93 -25.56
N ALA A 168 -29.40 5.98 -25.55
CA ALA A 168 -30.42 6.17 -26.58
C ALA A 168 -29.80 6.27 -27.99
N PHE A 169 -28.71 7.02 -28.16
CA PHE A 169 -28.06 7.18 -29.46
C PHE A 169 -27.23 5.97 -29.89
N SER A 170 -26.66 5.20 -28.96
CA SER A 170 -26.09 3.89 -29.27
C SER A 170 -27.15 2.97 -29.89
N GLN A 171 -28.34 2.89 -29.28
CA GLN A 171 -29.46 2.12 -29.83
C GLN A 171 -29.90 2.64 -31.21
N PHE A 172 -30.08 3.95 -31.37
CA PHE A 172 -30.48 4.52 -32.67
C PHE A 172 -29.44 4.23 -33.77
N ASN A 173 -28.16 4.28 -33.42
CA ASN A 173 -27.08 3.99 -34.36
C ASN A 173 -27.09 2.53 -34.80
N SER A 174 -27.24 1.58 -33.87
CA SER A 174 -27.37 0.15 -34.17
C SER A 174 -28.56 -0.12 -35.09
N ILE A 175 -29.72 0.46 -34.79
CA ILE A 175 -30.93 0.29 -35.62
C ILE A 175 -30.77 0.95 -36.99
N SER A 176 -30.18 2.14 -37.08
CA SER A 176 -29.94 2.83 -38.36
C SER A 176 -29.01 2.02 -39.28
N ASN A 177 -27.95 1.45 -38.72
CA ASN A 177 -27.00 0.60 -39.43
C ASN A 177 -27.65 -0.71 -39.89
N TYR A 178 -28.41 -1.35 -39.01
CA TYR A 178 -29.18 -2.54 -39.35
C TYR A 178 -30.14 -2.29 -40.51
N LEU A 179 -30.94 -1.23 -40.42
CA LEU A 179 -31.87 -0.83 -41.48
C LEU A 179 -31.12 -0.53 -42.78
N GLY A 180 -29.98 0.17 -42.70
CA GLY A 180 -29.14 0.51 -43.85
C GLY A 180 -28.57 -0.70 -44.59
N ASN A 181 -28.43 -1.83 -43.91
CA ASN A 181 -27.94 -3.09 -44.49
C ASN A 181 -29.06 -3.96 -45.09
N GLN A 182 -30.33 -3.58 -44.95
CA GLN A 182 -31.44 -4.33 -45.53
C GLN A 182 -31.51 -4.16 -47.04
N ASP A 183 -31.79 -5.24 -47.77
CA ASP A 183 -32.04 -5.19 -49.20
C ASP A 183 -33.40 -4.54 -49.52
N THR A 184 -33.45 -3.80 -50.64
CA THR A 184 -34.71 -3.31 -51.19
C THR A 184 -35.66 -4.49 -51.48
N ASN A 185 -36.84 -4.51 -50.86
CA ASN A 185 -37.83 -5.58 -51.02
C ASN A 185 -39.13 -5.12 -51.72
N VAL A 186 -39.32 -3.80 -51.88
CA VAL A 186 -40.45 -3.24 -52.62
C VAL A 186 -40.22 -3.27 -54.13
N THR A 187 -41.30 -3.13 -54.89
CA THR A 187 -41.23 -2.97 -56.36
C THR A 187 -41.85 -1.66 -56.82
N TRP A 188 -41.32 -1.11 -57.91
CA TRP A 188 -41.84 0.10 -58.55
C TRP A 188 -41.67 0.05 -60.07
N ASN A 189 -42.25 1.03 -60.76
CA ASN A 189 -42.13 1.17 -62.22
C ASN A 189 -40.96 2.09 -62.58
N ASN A 190 -39.91 1.56 -63.20
CA ASN A 190 -38.72 2.33 -63.62
C ASN A 190 -39.02 3.45 -64.64
N ASN A 191 -40.04 3.31 -65.50
CA ASN A 191 -40.39 4.37 -66.45
C ASN A 191 -41.00 5.59 -65.75
N GLU A 192 -41.77 5.37 -64.69
CA GLU A 192 -42.32 6.46 -63.87
C GLU A 192 -41.23 7.03 -62.95
N PHE A 193 -40.36 6.18 -62.40
CA PHE A 193 -39.22 6.61 -61.58
C PHE A 193 -38.29 7.55 -62.34
N ASN A 194 -37.97 7.24 -63.61
CA ASN A 194 -37.19 8.12 -64.49
C ASN A 194 -37.87 9.46 -64.82
N GLN A 195 -39.16 9.60 -64.52
CA GLN A 195 -39.92 10.85 -64.62
C GLN A 195 -40.10 11.54 -63.25
N GLY A 196 -39.39 11.05 -62.23
CA GLY A 196 -39.43 11.56 -60.86
C GLY A 196 -40.67 11.11 -60.09
N LYS A 197 -41.23 9.95 -60.40
CA LYS A 197 -42.41 9.40 -59.70
C LYS A 197 -42.12 8.02 -59.13
N LEU A 198 -42.08 7.93 -57.81
CA LEU A 198 -41.86 6.67 -57.11
C LEU A 198 -43.22 6.05 -56.75
N TRP A 199 -43.75 5.23 -57.65
CA TRP A 199 -45.01 4.49 -57.43
C TRP A 199 -44.71 3.09 -56.92
N VAL A 200 -44.85 2.90 -55.61
CA VAL A 200 -44.37 1.72 -54.88
C VAL A 200 -45.52 0.73 -54.65
N ASN A 201 -45.22 -0.56 -54.82
CA ASN A 201 -46.05 -1.66 -54.33
C ASN A 201 -45.45 -2.18 -53.04
N LEU A 202 -46.19 -2.02 -51.93
CA LEU A 202 -45.81 -2.57 -50.64
C LEU A 202 -46.25 -4.04 -50.53
N ILE A 203 -45.62 -4.77 -49.63
CA ILE A 203 -45.93 -6.13 -49.21
C ILE A 203 -46.62 -6.04 -47.85
N SER A 204 -47.77 -6.69 -47.70
CA SER A 204 -48.55 -6.68 -46.45
C SER A 204 -47.82 -7.39 -45.31
N ASN A 205 -47.98 -6.89 -44.08
CA ASN A 205 -47.50 -7.54 -42.86
C ASN A 205 -45.98 -7.76 -42.84
N THR A 206 -45.23 -6.77 -43.33
CA THR A 206 -43.76 -6.79 -43.31
C THR A 206 -43.19 -5.38 -43.38
N THR A 207 -41.95 -5.23 -42.95
CA THR A 207 -41.16 -4.02 -43.15
C THR A 207 -40.78 -3.86 -44.62
N ASN A 208 -41.24 -2.78 -45.24
CA ASN A 208 -40.99 -2.48 -46.65
C ASN A 208 -39.79 -1.53 -46.77
N VAL A 209 -38.73 -1.95 -47.43
CA VAL A 209 -37.47 -1.20 -47.54
C VAL A 209 -37.20 -0.82 -49.00
N ILE A 210 -36.82 0.44 -49.22
CA ILE A 210 -36.19 0.91 -50.46
C ILE A 210 -34.87 1.62 -50.17
N ASN A 211 -33.81 1.21 -50.87
CA ASN A 211 -32.51 1.86 -50.82
C ASN A 211 -32.36 2.83 -51.99
N LEU A 212 -32.08 4.09 -51.69
CA LEU A 212 -31.83 5.14 -52.68
C LEU A 212 -30.56 5.90 -52.32
N THR A 213 -29.78 6.27 -53.34
CA THR A 213 -28.77 7.31 -53.15
C THR A 213 -29.45 8.67 -52.94
N VAL A 214 -28.78 9.59 -52.24
CA VAL A 214 -29.26 10.98 -52.10
C VAL A 214 -29.54 11.63 -53.46
N ALA A 215 -28.75 11.30 -54.49
CA ALA A 215 -28.96 11.79 -55.85
C ALA A 215 -30.25 11.25 -56.50
N GLU A 216 -30.55 9.96 -56.32
CA GLU A 216 -31.80 9.36 -56.78
C GLU A 216 -33.00 9.93 -56.05
N PHE A 217 -32.91 10.08 -54.72
CA PHE A 217 -33.99 10.65 -53.91
C PHE A 217 -34.32 12.09 -54.32
N ASN A 218 -33.31 12.93 -54.59
CA ASN A 218 -33.50 14.27 -55.13
C ASN A 218 -34.13 14.30 -56.54
N GLY A 219 -34.06 13.18 -57.28
CA GLY A 219 -34.76 13.02 -58.56
C GLY A 219 -36.24 12.68 -58.42
N VAL A 220 -36.70 12.30 -57.22
CA VAL A 220 -38.10 11.95 -56.94
C VAL A 220 -38.89 13.21 -56.56
N ASN A 221 -39.97 13.47 -57.29
CA ASN A 221 -40.89 14.58 -57.02
C ASN A 221 -42.13 14.13 -56.24
N GLU A 222 -42.56 12.88 -56.45
CA GLU A 222 -43.72 12.31 -55.77
C GLU A 222 -43.53 10.84 -55.40
N ILE A 223 -44.10 10.46 -54.26
CA ILE A 223 -44.26 9.07 -53.83
C ILE A 223 -45.75 8.74 -53.85
N LYS A 224 -46.12 7.61 -54.45
CA LYS A 224 -47.49 7.08 -54.44
C LYS A 224 -47.45 5.60 -54.07
N PHE A 225 -48.37 5.20 -53.22
CA PHE A 225 -48.61 3.81 -52.88
C PHE A 225 -49.77 3.27 -53.74
N ASN A 226 -49.57 2.18 -54.47
CA ASN A 226 -50.54 1.73 -55.47
C ASN A 226 -51.76 1.04 -54.87
N ASP A 227 -51.55 -0.08 -54.16
CA ASP A 227 -52.61 -0.93 -53.62
C ASP A 227 -52.64 -0.94 -52.09
N LEU A 228 -51.47 -1.17 -51.47
CA LEU A 228 -51.26 -1.11 -50.03
C LEU A 228 -50.59 0.22 -49.67
N VAL A 229 -50.96 0.80 -48.53
CA VAL A 229 -50.42 2.06 -48.00
C VAL A 229 -49.68 1.80 -46.68
N PRO A 230 -48.76 2.69 -46.26
CA PRO A 230 -48.11 2.56 -44.96
C PRO A 230 -49.12 2.51 -43.82
N SER A 231 -48.93 1.54 -42.92
CA SER A 231 -49.80 1.27 -41.78
C SER A 231 -49.01 0.60 -40.66
N GLU A 232 -49.65 0.38 -39.52
CA GLU A 232 -49.07 -0.35 -38.37
C GLU A 232 -48.39 -1.66 -38.80
N THR A 233 -49.06 -2.53 -39.57
CA THR A 233 -48.44 -3.79 -40.01
C THR A 233 -47.63 -3.68 -41.32
N THR A 234 -47.55 -2.51 -41.94
CA THR A 234 -46.91 -2.33 -43.26
C THR A 234 -46.06 -1.05 -43.25
N PRO A 235 -45.02 -0.95 -42.39
CA PRO A 235 -44.15 0.23 -42.37
C PRO A 235 -43.33 0.35 -43.66
N PHE A 236 -43.01 1.58 -44.03
CA PHE A 236 -42.20 1.90 -45.21
C PHE A 236 -40.94 2.69 -44.83
N ILE A 237 -39.79 2.07 -45.09
CA ILE A 237 -38.46 2.59 -44.77
C ILE A 237 -37.78 3.01 -46.06
N ILE A 238 -37.29 4.24 -46.09
CA ILE A 238 -36.47 4.78 -47.18
C ILE A 238 -35.06 4.95 -46.63
N ASN A 239 -34.16 4.05 -47.01
CA ASN A 239 -32.74 4.17 -46.69
C ASN A 239 -32.08 5.11 -47.69
N LEU A 240 -31.42 6.15 -47.17
CA LEU A 240 -30.72 7.17 -47.92
C LEU A 240 -29.22 7.05 -47.65
N THR A 241 -28.47 6.67 -48.68
CA THR A 241 -27.01 6.59 -48.61
C THR A 241 -26.37 7.73 -49.36
N ASP A 242 -25.31 8.31 -48.80
CA ASP A 242 -24.44 9.24 -49.52
C ASP A 242 -23.30 8.48 -50.21
N VAL A 243 -23.19 8.67 -51.52
CA VAL A 243 -22.10 8.12 -52.36
C VAL A 243 -21.21 9.24 -52.92
N SER A 244 -21.39 10.47 -52.43
CA SER A 244 -20.61 11.62 -52.87
C SER A 244 -19.16 11.52 -52.37
N VAL A 245 -18.23 12.07 -53.17
CA VAL A 245 -16.79 12.09 -52.84
C VAL A 245 -16.40 13.24 -51.92
N ASP A 246 -17.30 14.21 -51.72
CA ASP A 246 -17.13 15.37 -50.83
C ASP A 246 -18.12 15.24 -49.66
N SER A 247 -17.70 14.51 -48.63
CA SER A 247 -18.56 13.97 -47.56
C SER A 247 -18.97 14.95 -46.47
N ASP A 248 -18.72 16.25 -46.61
CA ASP A 248 -18.96 17.19 -45.50
C ASP A 248 -20.44 17.60 -45.39
N MET A 249 -21.18 17.57 -46.51
CA MET A 249 -22.56 18.03 -46.55
C MET A 249 -23.37 17.43 -47.70
N ILE A 250 -24.50 16.80 -47.37
CA ILE A 250 -25.53 16.42 -48.34
C ILE A 250 -26.64 17.48 -48.42
N THR A 251 -27.22 17.64 -49.61
CA THR A 251 -28.36 18.55 -49.81
C THR A 251 -29.55 17.79 -50.35
N ILE A 252 -30.69 17.86 -49.65
CA ILE A 252 -32.00 17.41 -50.11
C ILE A 252 -32.75 18.63 -50.63
N HIS A 253 -32.74 18.85 -51.95
CA HIS A 253 -33.36 20.03 -52.58
C HIS A 253 -34.76 19.75 -53.14
N SER A 254 -35.20 18.50 -53.13
CA SER A 254 -36.52 18.10 -53.63
C SER A 254 -37.09 16.96 -52.78
N TRP A 255 -37.48 17.26 -51.53
CA TRP A 255 -38.23 16.28 -50.74
C TRP A 255 -39.55 15.96 -51.44
N PRO A 256 -39.85 14.67 -51.72
CA PRO A 256 -40.98 14.31 -52.55
C PRO A 256 -42.32 14.53 -51.85
N ASN A 257 -43.34 14.91 -52.62
CA ASN A 257 -44.71 14.96 -52.13
C ASN A 257 -45.30 13.54 -52.01
N ILE A 258 -46.06 13.25 -50.95
CA ILE A 258 -46.79 11.98 -50.83
C ILE A 258 -48.21 12.13 -51.38
N VAL A 259 -48.57 11.30 -52.35
CA VAL A 259 -49.90 11.24 -52.95
C VAL A 259 -50.84 10.42 -52.06
N GLY A 260 -51.99 11.01 -51.70
CA GLY A 260 -53.03 10.34 -50.91
C GLY A 260 -53.26 11.00 -49.55
N SER A 261 -53.54 10.19 -48.53
CA SER A 261 -53.77 10.63 -47.15
C SER A 261 -52.46 10.72 -46.37
N SER A 262 -51.53 11.58 -46.83
CA SER A 262 -50.16 11.69 -46.35
C SER A 262 -50.00 11.72 -44.83
N LEU A 263 -50.82 12.51 -44.11
CA LEU A 263 -50.78 12.58 -42.64
C LEU A 263 -51.09 11.24 -41.94
N SER A 264 -51.97 10.42 -42.52
CA SER A 264 -52.27 9.09 -41.96
C SER A 264 -51.17 8.07 -42.21
N TYR A 265 -50.25 8.36 -43.14
CA TYR A 265 -49.11 7.50 -43.46
C TYR A 265 -47.87 7.88 -42.67
N ALA A 266 -47.75 9.14 -42.24
CA ALA A 266 -46.56 9.69 -41.59
C ALA A 266 -46.04 8.85 -40.40
N PRO A 267 -46.88 8.35 -39.46
CA PRO A 267 -46.40 7.51 -38.35
C PRO A 267 -45.74 6.19 -38.76
N TYR A 268 -45.87 5.79 -40.03
CA TYR A 268 -45.40 4.51 -40.55
C TYR A 268 -44.36 4.66 -41.67
N ILE A 269 -43.85 5.88 -41.88
CA ILE A 269 -42.78 6.18 -42.84
C ILE A 269 -41.54 6.61 -42.06
N LEU A 270 -40.38 6.04 -42.40
CA LEU A 270 -39.10 6.40 -41.80
C LEU A 270 -38.04 6.64 -42.89
N TYR A 271 -37.40 7.81 -42.85
CA TYR A 271 -36.28 8.17 -43.69
C TYR A 271 -34.99 7.93 -42.91
N ASN A 272 -34.33 6.81 -43.19
CA ASN A 272 -33.13 6.38 -42.51
C ASN A 272 -31.88 6.87 -43.24
N PHE A 273 -31.08 7.71 -42.61
CA PHE A 273 -29.81 8.21 -43.14
C PHE A 273 -28.65 7.32 -42.65
N ALA A 274 -28.62 6.08 -43.14
CA ALA A 274 -27.60 5.11 -42.76
C ALA A 274 -26.19 5.54 -43.21
N ASN A 275 -25.21 5.45 -42.30
CA ASN A 275 -23.81 5.82 -42.56
C ASN A 275 -23.59 7.27 -43.05
N VAL A 276 -24.55 8.16 -42.84
CA VAL A 276 -24.39 9.60 -43.11
C VAL A 276 -23.95 10.25 -41.79
N SER A 277 -22.68 10.63 -41.71
CA SER A 277 -22.13 11.42 -40.60
C SER A 277 -21.95 12.90 -40.95
N SER A 278 -22.51 13.32 -42.08
CA SER A 278 -22.34 14.65 -42.66
C SER A 278 -23.51 15.58 -42.32
N THR A 279 -23.40 16.86 -42.71
CA THR A 279 -24.53 17.78 -42.56
C THR A 279 -25.59 17.53 -43.64
N ILE A 280 -26.84 17.34 -43.23
CA ILE A 280 -28.00 17.18 -44.11
C ILE A 280 -28.74 18.51 -44.22
N ASN A 281 -28.65 19.17 -45.38
CA ASN A 281 -29.41 20.38 -45.66
C ASN A 281 -30.68 20.06 -46.47
N TYR A 282 -31.83 20.13 -45.82
CA TYR A 282 -33.12 20.11 -46.49
C TYR A 282 -33.50 21.53 -46.95
N THR A 283 -33.48 21.78 -48.26
CA THR A 283 -33.59 23.14 -48.83
C THR A 283 -34.85 23.39 -49.65
N GLY A 284 -35.60 22.36 -50.06
CA GLY A 284 -36.79 22.52 -50.90
C GLY A 284 -37.49 21.22 -51.29
N GLY A 285 -38.64 21.34 -51.96
CA GLY A 285 -39.52 20.23 -52.30
C GLY A 285 -40.91 20.43 -51.71
N ALA A 286 -41.36 19.45 -50.92
CA ALA A 286 -42.63 19.46 -50.21
C ALA A 286 -42.45 19.17 -48.71
N GLN A 287 -43.53 19.33 -47.95
CA GLN A 287 -43.66 18.94 -46.54
C GLN A 287 -43.22 17.50 -46.31
N VAL A 288 -42.49 17.28 -45.21
CA VAL A 288 -42.02 15.96 -44.83
C VAL A 288 -43.15 15.22 -44.12
N TYR A 289 -43.46 14.03 -44.60
CA TYR A 289 -44.38 13.10 -43.94
C TYR A 289 -43.61 11.84 -43.58
N GLY A 290 -43.36 11.64 -42.29
CA GLY A 290 -42.56 10.54 -41.76
C GLY A 290 -41.41 10.96 -40.88
N THR A 291 -40.88 10.00 -40.15
CA THR A 291 -39.77 10.17 -39.20
C THR A 291 -38.45 10.38 -39.91
N ILE A 292 -37.73 11.42 -39.54
CA ILE A 292 -36.35 11.67 -39.96
C ILE A 292 -35.43 10.97 -38.96
N TYR A 293 -34.69 9.97 -39.42
CA TYR A 293 -33.84 9.12 -38.58
C TYR A 293 -32.39 9.24 -39.03
N ALA A 294 -31.65 10.14 -38.38
CA ALA A 294 -30.30 10.55 -38.74
C ALA A 294 -29.38 10.66 -37.51
N PRO A 295 -29.26 9.60 -36.68
CA PRO A 295 -28.65 9.70 -35.35
C PRO A 295 -27.18 10.14 -35.35
N ASN A 296 -26.46 9.96 -36.45
CA ASN A 296 -25.05 10.36 -36.62
C ASN A 296 -24.86 11.68 -37.39
N ALA A 297 -25.93 12.39 -37.74
CA ALA A 297 -25.84 13.56 -38.62
C ALA A 297 -26.51 14.79 -38.06
N ARG A 298 -25.94 15.95 -38.41
CA ARG A 298 -26.60 17.25 -38.31
C ARG A 298 -27.72 17.34 -39.35
N PHE A 299 -28.96 17.51 -38.93
CA PHE A 299 -30.09 17.78 -39.81
C PHE A 299 -30.50 19.27 -39.75
N ASN A 300 -30.36 19.95 -40.88
CA ASN A 300 -30.73 21.34 -41.05
C ASN A 300 -31.95 21.45 -41.97
N ASN A 301 -33.10 21.83 -41.42
CA ASN A 301 -34.23 22.28 -42.21
C ASN A 301 -34.02 23.75 -42.61
N ARG A 302 -33.53 23.95 -43.82
CA ARG A 302 -33.37 25.26 -44.48
C ARG A 302 -34.58 25.64 -45.32
N SER A 303 -35.58 24.75 -45.44
CA SER A 303 -36.81 24.99 -46.16
C SER A 303 -37.79 25.85 -45.33
N ASN A 304 -38.99 26.12 -45.88
CA ASN A 304 -40.11 26.71 -45.14
C ASN A 304 -41.27 25.72 -44.94
N PHE A 305 -41.01 24.43 -45.18
CA PHE A 305 -42.03 23.39 -45.07
C PHE A 305 -42.03 22.76 -43.69
N ASN A 306 -43.20 22.26 -43.33
CA ASN A 306 -43.42 21.56 -42.08
C ASN A 306 -42.80 20.15 -42.13
N ILE A 307 -42.57 19.60 -40.94
CA ILE A 307 -42.19 18.21 -40.72
C ILE A 307 -43.31 17.55 -39.91
N ASP A 308 -44.11 16.72 -40.56
CA ASP A 308 -45.07 15.82 -39.92
C ASP A 308 -44.36 14.50 -39.60
N GLY A 309 -43.61 14.48 -38.51
CA GLY A 309 -42.77 13.33 -38.18
C GLY A 309 -41.92 13.57 -36.95
N GLN A 310 -41.37 12.47 -36.42
CA GLN A 310 -40.33 12.51 -35.40
C GLN A 310 -38.97 12.86 -36.00
N ILE A 311 -38.09 13.48 -35.22
CA ILE A 311 -36.72 13.81 -35.63
C ILE A 311 -35.76 13.22 -34.61
N ILE A 312 -34.91 12.30 -35.07
CA ILE A 312 -33.76 11.76 -34.34
C ILE A 312 -32.51 12.22 -35.10
N ALA A 313 -31.68 13.06 -34.48
CA ALA A 313 -30.51 13.63 -35.14
C ALA A 313 -29.37 13.91 -34.16
N GLU A 314 -28.12 13.96 -34.63
CA GLU A 314 -27.01 14.41 -33.78
C GLU A 314 -27.21 15.88 -33.38
N VAL A 315 -27.48 16.72 -34.38
CA VAL A 315 -27.78 18.14 -34.20
C VAL A 315 -28.99 18.51 -35.05
N PHE A 316 -29.93 19.28 -34.49
CA PHE A 316 -31.09 19.74 -35.25
C PHE A 316 -31.10 21.26 -35.40
N GLU A 317 -31.21 21.75 -36.64
CA GLU A 317 -31.42 23.16 -36.92
C GLU A 317 -32.72 23.38 -37.69
N GLN A 318 -33.62 24.19 -37.12
CA GLN A 318 -34.91 24.51 -37.69
C GLN A 318 -34.99 26.00 -38.03
N ASN A 319 -34.89 26.31 -39.32
CA ASN A 319 -34.91 27.69 -39.81
C ASN A 319 -36.33 28.27 -39.89
N SER A 320 -37.28 27.47 -40.37
CA SER A 320 -38.67 27.86 -40.68
C SER A 320 -39.58 26.63 -40.72
N GLY A 321 -40.89 26.83 -40.91
CA GLY A 321 -41.89 25.74 -40.87
C GLY A 321 -42.18 25.25 -39.46
N GLU A 322 -43.12 24.31 -39.36
CA GLU A 322 -43.61 23.72 -38.11
C GLU A 322 -43.14 22.27 -37.97
N VAL A 323 -43.08 21.77 -36.74
CA VAL A 323 -42.80 20.35 -36.44
C VAL A 323 -44.00 19.77 -35.70
N HIS A 324 -44.64 18.75 -36.28
CA HIS A 324 -45.83 18.11 -35.72
C HIS A 324 -45.52 16.69 -35.22
N PRO A 325 -46.13 16.26 -34.09
CA PRO A 325 -45.78 15.03 -33.39
C PRO A 325 -46.41 13.77 -34.01
N TYR A 326 -46.12 13.51 -35.28
CA TYR A 326 -46.40 12.22 -35.91
C TYR A 326 -45.25 11.25 -35.59
N LEU A 327 -45.23 10.76 -34.35
CA LEU A 327 -44.23 9.80 -33.87
C LEU A 327 -44.24 8.53 -34.72
N PHE A 328 -43.10 7.86 -34.85
CA PHE A 328 -43.08 6.53 -35.46
C PHE A 328 -43.85 5.56 -34.56
N ASP A 329 -44.99 5.06 -35.05
CA ASP A 329 -46.00 4.36 -34.24
C ASP A 329 -46.17 2.91 -34.72
N THR A 330 -45.06 2.23 -34.95
CA THR A 330 -45.06 0.80 -35.21
C THR A 330 -43.69 0.18 -34.96
N THR A 331 -43.58 -1.11 -35.20
CA THR A 331 -42.38 -1.92 -35.08
C THR A 331 -41.87 -2.35 -36.44
N ILE A 332 -40.56 -2.61 -36.54
CA ILE A 332 -39.90 -3.17 -37.72
C ILE A 332 -39.45 -4.61 -37.43
N ASP A 333 -39.42 -5.43 -38.48
CA ASP A 333 -38.94 -6.80 -38.43
C ASP A 333 -37.42 -6.79 -38.29
N PHE A 334 -36.92 -7.18 -37.11
CA PHE A 334 -35.49 -7.31 -36.81
C PHE A 334 -35.15 -8.81 -36.66
N PRO A 335 -34.62 -9.50 -37.69
CA PRO A 335 -33.91 -10.75 -37.51
C PRO A 335 -32.78 -10.58 -36.50
N PRO A 336 -32.54 -11.58 -35.63
CA PRO A 336 -31.39 -11.56 -34.75
C PRO A 336 -30.13 -11.51 -35.61
N THR A 337 -29.40 -10.40 -35.55
CA THR A 337 -28.05 -10.34 -36.08
C THR A 337 -27.15 -11.07 -35.12
N ALA A 338 -26.66 -12.23 -35.54
CA ALA A 338 -25.54 -12.90 -34.90
C ALA A 338 -24.28 -12.01 -35.08
N SER A 339 -24.05 -11.08 -34.16
CA SER A 339 -22.69 -10.72 -33.77
C SER A 339 -22.31 -11.59 -32.57
N GLU A 340 -21.06 -12.05 -32.54
CA GLU A 340 -20.51 -12.70 -31.35
C GLU A 340 -20.44 -11.64 -30.24
N GLU A 341 -20.92 -11.99 -29.05
CA GLU A 341 -20.66 -11.21 -27.84
C GLU A 341 -19.16 -11.19 -27.54
N ILE A 342 -18.67 -10.06 -27.05
CA ILE A 342 -17.34 -9.90 -26.46
C ILE A 342 -17.58 -9.65 -24.99
N CYS A 343 -16.95 -10.42 -24.11
CA CYS A 343 -17.16 -10.23 -22.67
C CYS A 343 -16.55 -8.92 -22.17
N ASP A 344 -17.33 -7.86 -22.23
CA ASP A 344 -16.94 -6.50 -21.90
C ASP A 344 -18.03 -5.69 -21.20
N GLY A 345 -19.15 -6.33 -20.81
CA GLY A 345 -20.23 -5.70 -20.06
C GLY A 345 -21.15 -4.86 -20.94
N ILE A 346 -21.02 -4.98 -22.26
CA ILE A 346 -21.84 -4.28 -23.24
C ILE A 346 -22.53 -5.33 -24.09
N ASP A 347 -23.86 -5.24 -24.21
CA ASP A 347 -24.65 -6.00 -25.18
C ASP A 347 -24.19 -5.65 -26.62
N ASN A 348 -23.27 -6.45 -27.15
CA ASN A 348 -22.58 -6.17 -28.40
C ASN A 348 -23.44 -6.49 -29.61
N ASN A 349 -24.35 -7.46 -29.46
CA ASN A 349 -25.27 -7.90 -30.50
C ASN A 349 -26.66 -7.27 -30.44
N GLY A 350 -26.92 -6.48 -29.40
CA GLY A 350 -28.15 -5.74 -29.20
C GLY A 350 -29.36 -6.62 -28.93
N ASP A 351 -29.18 -7.86 -28.44
CA ASP A 351 -30.28 -8.78 -28.16
C ASP A 351 -30.95 -8.54 -26.81
N GLY A 352 -30.36 -7.71 -25.94
CA GLY A 352 -30.87 -7.35 -24.62
C GLY A 352 -30.31 -8.20 -23.48
N VAL A 353 -29.43 -9.15 -23.79
CA VAL A 353 -28.60 -9.85 -22.82
C VAL A 353 -27.16 -9.33 -22.97
N ILE A 354 -26.44 -9.23 -21.85
CA ILE A 354 -25.04 -8.81 -21.84
C ILE A 354 -24.20 -10.08 -21.75
N ASP A 355 -23.23 -10.23 -22.63
CA ASP A 355 -22.23 -11.30 -22.57
C ASP A 355 -22.83 -12.72 -22.51
N GLU A 356 -23.93 -12.99 -23.22
CA GLU A 356 -24.52 -14.31 -23.26
C GLU A 356 -23.68 -15.31 -24.05
N GLY A 357 -23.66 -16.56 -23.58
CA GLY A 357 -22.80 -17.61 -24.11
C GLY A 357 -21.39 -17.64 -23.51
N PHE A 358 -21.06 -16.68 -22.63
CA PHE A 358 -19.96 -16.79 -21.69
C PHE A 358 -20.36 -17.62 -20.46
N THR A 359 -19.39 -17.97 -19.61
CA THR A 359 -19.65 -18.78 -18.40
C THR A 359 -20.26 -17.88 -17.34
N ASP A 360 -21.28 -18.40 -16.65
CA ASP A 360 -21.95 -17.80 -15.48
C ASP A 360 -22.00 -18.92 -14.44
N THR A 361 -21.09 -18.84 -13.47
CA THR A 361 -20.75 -19.92 -12.55
C THR A 361 -21.78 -20.05 -11.43
N ASP A 362 -22.36 -18.94 -10.95
CA ASP A 362 -23.31 -18.92 -9.84
C ASP A 362 -24.78 -18.75 -10.27
N GLY A 363 -25.03 -18.42 -11.54
CA GLY A 363 -26.34 -18.37 -12.16
C GLY A 363 -27.14 -17.12 -11.84
N ASP A 364 -26.48 -16.00 -11.52
CA ASP A 364 -27.13 -14.75 -11.11
C ASP A 364 -27.55 -13.85 -12.29
N GLY A 365 -27.05 -14.14 -13.50
CA GLY A 365 -27.34 -13.41 -14.72
C GLY A 365 -26.25 -12.44 -15.18
N VAL A 366 -25.09 -12.42 -14.53
CA VAL A 366 -23.87 -11.70 -14.93
C VAL A 366 -22.82 -12.73 -15.37
N ALA A 367 -22.10 -12.48 -16.46
CA ALA A 367 -21.08 -13.43 -16.93
C ALA A 367 -19.80 -13.33 -16.08
N ASP A 368 -19.14 -14.46 -15.78
CA ASP A 368 -17.93 -14.57 -14.91
C ASP A 368 -16.82 -13.56 -15.25
N CYS A 369 -16.74 -13.13 -16.51
CA CYS A 369 -15.69 -12.23 -16.99
C CYS A 369 -15.98 -10.75 -16.74
N ILE A 370 -17.19 -10.39 -16.30
CA ILE A 370 -17.59 -9.06 -15.85
C ILE A 370 -18.23 -9.06 -14.46
N ASP A 371 -18.51 -10.24 -13.91
CA ASP A 371 -19.08 -10.44 -12.59
C ASP A 371 -18.03 -10.11 -11.51
N ASN A 372 -18.34 -9.15 -10.64
CA ASN A 372 -17.49 -8.80 -9.50
C ASN A 372 -17.59 -9.81 -8.34
N CYS A 373 -18.45 -10.83 -8.43
CA CYS A 373 -18.54 -11.98 -7.53
C CYS A 373 -18.87 -13.33 -8.24
N PRO A 374 -18.00 -13.88 -9.11
CA PRO A 374 -18.33 -15.04 -9.99
C PRO A 374 -18.81 -16.33 -9.33
N GLU A 375 -18.66 -16.47 -8.01
CA GLU A 375 -19.10 -17.65 -7.25
C GLU A 375 -20.28 -17.36 -6.30
N ILE A 376 -20.72 -16.10 -6.16
CA ILE A 376 -21.74 -15.66 -5.20
C ILE A 376 -22.72 -14.67 -5.85
N ALA A 377 -23.92 -15.16 -6.13
CA ALA A 377 -24.93 -14.43 -6.86
C ALA A 377 -25.24 -13.03 -6.30
N ASN A 378 -24.94 -11.99 -7.09
CA ASN A 378 -25.21 -10.58 -6.86
C ASN A 378 -25.57 -9.83 -8.15
N PRO A 379 -26.81 -10.01 -8.65
CA PRO A 379 -27.24 -9.40 -9.91
C PRO A 379 -27.23 -7.87 -9.92
N ASP A 380 -27.11 -7.22 -8.76
CA ASP A 380 -27.00 -5.76 -8.63
C ASP A 380 -25.56 -5.24 -8.73
N GLN A 381 -24.56 -6.12 -8.70
CA GLN A 381 -23.14 -5.82 -8.85
C GLN A 381 -22.70 -4.66 -7.95
N ALA A 382 -23.29 -4.56 -6.76
CA ALA A 382 -22.96 -3.51 -5.80
C ALA A 382 -21.47 -3.62 -5.44
N ASP A 383 -20.73 -2.53 -5.58
CA ASP A 383 -19.32 -2.37 -5.25
C ASP A 383 -19.16 -0.94 -4.72
N LEU A 384 -19.21 -0.80 -3.39
CA LEU A 384 -19.30 0.49 -2.72
C LEU A 384 -18.00 1.29 -2.81
N ASP A 385 -16.85 0.61 -2.84
CA ASP A 385 -15.53 1.24 -2.82
C ASP A 385 -14.89 1.34 -4.22
N GLY A 386 -15.43 0.63 -5.20
CA GLY A 386 -15.01 0.63 -6.60
C GLY A 386 -13.75 -0.18 -6.86
N ASN A 387 -13.42 -1.16 -6.01
CA ASN A 387 -12.21 -1.98 -6.12
C ASN A 387 -12.35 -3.13 -7.14
N GLY A 388 -13.56 -3.39 -7.65
CA GLY A 388 -13.84 -4.43 -8.64
C GLY A 388 -14.26 -5.78 -8.04
N ILE A 389 -14.47 -5.86 -6.72
CA ILE A 389 -15.05 -6.98 -5.98
C ILE A 389 -16.41 -6.53 -5.44
N GLY A 390 -17.45 -7.34 -5.58
CA GLY A 390 -18.79 -6.92 -5.16
C GLY A 390 -19.02 -7.04 -3.66
N ASP A 391 -19.80 -6.12 -3.07
CA ASP A 391 -20.12 -6.00 -1.63
C ASP A 391 -20.52 -7.32 -0.93
N VAL A 392 -21.05 -8.31 -1.68
CA VAL A 392 -21.53 -9.59 -1.11
C VAL A 392 -20.48 -10.69 -1.06
N CYS A 393 -19.45 -10.60 -1.91
CA CYS A 393 -18.28 -11.48 -1.90
C CYS A 393 -17.02 -10.74 -1.47
N GLU A 394 -17.15 -9.43 -1.26
CA GLU A 394 -16.25 -8.62 -0.47
C GLU A 394 -16.37 -9.12 0.97
N GLU A 395 -15.39 -9.94 1.35
CA GLU A 395 -15.15 -10.19 2.75
C GLU A 395 -14.87 -8.81 3.40
N PRO A 396 -15.46 -8.51 4.56
CA PRO A 396 -15.23 -7.25 5.21
C PRO A 396 -13.72 -7.04 5.32
N GLU A 397 -13.21 -5.87 4.91
CA GLU A 397 -11.87 -5.42 5.27
C GLU A 397 -11.81 -5.31 6.80
N VAL A 398 -11.63 -6.43 7.47
CA VAL A 398 -11.19 -6.49 8.85
C VAL A 398 -9.72 -6.15 8.75
N GLU A 399 -9.31 -4.99 9.27
CA GLU A 399 -7.88 -4.74 9.42
C GLU A 399 -7.28 -5.92 10.18
N GLU A 400 -6.21 -6.51 9.63
CA GLU A 400 -5.49 -7.58 10.30
C GLU A 400 -5.10 -7.12 11.71
N ILE A 401 -5.30 -7.99 12.69
CA ILE A 401 -4.82 -7.80 14.05
C ILE A 401 -3.72 -8.81 14.23
N CYS A 402 -2.52 -8.36 14.61
CA CYS A 402 -1.40 -9.27 14.79
C CYS A 402 -1.63 -10.29 15.92
N ASP A 403 -2.26 -11.40 15.58
CA ASP A 403 -2.68 -12.47 16.48
C ASP A 403 -2.60 -13.87 15.87
N GLY A 404 -2.06 -14.00 14.65
CA GLY A 404 -1.82 -15.26 13.97
C GLY A 404 -3.07 -15.90 13.40
N ILE A 405 -4.12 -15.11 13.21
CA ILE A 405 -5.36 -15.51 12.57
C ILE A 405 -5.56 -14.61 11.36
N ASP A 406 -5.83 -15.21 10.20
CA ASP A 406 -6.33 -14.51 9.02
C ASP A 406 -7.70 -13.86 9.34
N ASN A 407 -7.68 -12.58 9.68
CA ASN A 407 -8.83 -11.84 10.22
C ASN A 407 -9.78 -11.38 9.09
N ASN A 408 -9.23 -11.11 7.91
CA ASN A 408 -9.98 -10.69 6.72
C ASN A 408 -10.29 -11.83 5.74
N GLY A 409 -9.81 -13.03 5.99
CA GLY A 409 -10.12 -14.23 5.21
C GLY A 409 -9.44 -14.30 3.84
N ASN A 410 -8.40 -13.50 3.58
CA ASN A 410 -7.75 -13.44 2.27
C ASN A 410 -6.68 -14.54 2.05
N GLY A 411 -6.48 -15.40 3.04
CA GLY A 411 -5.54 -16.52 3.00
C GLY A 411 -4.09 -16.15 3.36
N LEU A 412 -3.83 -14.89 3.68
CA LEU A 412 -2.61 -14.39 4.32
C LEU A 412 -2.91 -14.18 5.80
N ILE A 413 -1.90 -14.31 6.65
CA ILE A 413 -2.02 -14.11 8.09
C ILE A 413 -1.20 -12.86 8.42
N ASP A 414 -1.81 -11.90 9.11
CA ASP A 414 -1.13 -10.70 9.63
C ASP A 414 -0.35 -9.91 8.55
N GLU A 415 -0.88 -9.82 7.32
CA GLU A 415 -0.24 -9.01 6.28
C GLU A 415 -0.35 -7.51 6.55
N GLY A 416 0.66 -6.75 6.11
CA GLY A 416 0.77 -5.32 6.39
C GLY A 416 1.41 -4.99 7.74
N PHE A 417 1.68 -6.01 8.58
CA PHE A 417 2.63 -5.91 9.69
C PHE A 417 4.07 -6.06 9.20
N ALA A 418 5.04 -5.70 10.04
CA ALA A 418 6.44 -5.86 9.71
C ALA A 418 6.80 -7.35 9.67
N ASP A 419 7.57 -7.74 8.67
CA ASP A 419 8.19 -9.06 8.50
C ASP A 419 9.65 -8.74 8.17
N THR A 420 10.49 -8.75 9.19
CA THR A 420 11.85 -8.20 9.15
C THR A 420 12.80 -9.14 8.41
N ASP A 421 12.56 -10.45 8.44
CA ASP A 421 13.41 -11.45 7.80
C ASP A 421 12.84 -12.03 6.47
N GLY A 422 11.58 -11.75 6.16
CA GLY A 422 10.92 -12.04 4.90
C GLY A 422 10.49 -13.50 4.75
N ASP A 423 10.23 -14.20 5.85
CA ASP A 423 9.89 -15.63 5.86
C ASP A 423 8.39 -15.92 5.66
N GLY A 424 7.55 -14.89 5.74
CA GLY A 424 6.10 -14.97 5.59
C GLY A 424 5.31 -15.04 6.90
N VAL A 425 5.97 -14.89 8.05
CA VAL A 425 5.37 -14.73 9.38
C VAL A 425 5.63 -13.30 9.88
N ALA A 426 4.63 -12.60 10.40
CA ALA A 426 4.81 -11.23 10.86
C ALA A 426 5.60 -11.16 12.19
N ASP A 427 6.48 -10.16 12.34
CA ASP A 427 7.37 -9.94 13.51
C ASP A 427 6.67 -10.04 14.88
N CYS A 428 5.38 -9.73 14.93
CA CYS A 428 4.60 -9.68 16.15
C CYS A 428 4.01 -11.04 16.59
N ILE A 429 4.07 -12.05 15.71
CA ILE A 429 3.74 -13.46 16.01
C ILE A 429 4.89 -14.42 15.70
N ASP A 430 5.93 -13.95 15.00
CA ASP A 430 7.11 -14.71 14.67
C ASP A 430 7.94 -15.01 15.94
N ASN A 431 8.19 -16.30 16.18
CA ASN A 431 9.05 -16.74 17.27
C ASN A 431 10.55 -16.57 16.97
N CYS A 432 10.92 -16.08 15.77
CA CYS A 432 12.26 -15.71 15.32
C CYS A 432 12.31 -14.47 14.38
N PRO A 433 11.89 -13.25 14.80
CA PRO A 433 11.68 -12.08 13.91
C PRO A 433 12.86 -11.58 13.05
N GLU A 434 14.07 -12.10 13.27
CA GLU A 434 15.27 -11.74 12.50
C GLU A 434 15.83 -12.92 11.68
N ILE A 435 15.29 -14.13 11.80
CA ILE A 435 15.79 -15.37 11.19
C ILE A 435 14.67 -16.25 10.64
N ALA A 436 14.57 -16.27 9.33
CA ALA A 436 13.50 -16.96 8.62
C ALA A 436 13.27 -18.44 9.02
N ASN A 437 12.11 -18.73 9.59
CA ASN A 437 11.54 -20.03 9.90
C ASN A 437 10.01 -20.10 9.62
N PRO A 438 9.62 -20.28 8.35
CA PRO A 438 8.21 -20.33 7.97
C PRO A 438 7.40 -21.47 8.63
N ASP A 439 8.06 -22.46 9.23
CA ASP A 439 7.42 -23.57 9.94
C ASP A 439 7.19 -23.30 11.43
N GLN A 440 7.72 -22.20 11.97
CA GLN A 440 7.58 -21.74 13.35
C GLN A 440 7.81 -22.87 14.38
N ALA A 441 8.75 -23.78 14.07
CA ALA A 441 9.07 -24.89 14.94
C ALA A 441 9.56 -24.37 16.29
N ASP A 442 8.96 -24.83 17.38
CA ASP A 442 9.33 -24.54 18.78
C ASP A 442 9.12 -25.85 19.56
N LEU A 443 10.18 -26.64 19.66
CA LEU A 443 10.13 -28.01 20.16
C LEU A 443 9.82 -28.08 21.66
N ASP A 444 10.26 -27.08 22.43
CA ASP A 444 10.12 -27.05 23.88
C ASP A 444 8.95 -26.17 24.36
N GLY A 445 8.38 -25.36 23.47
CA GLY A 445 7.21 -24.51 23.69
C GLY A 445 7.50 -23.25 24.48
N ASN A 446 8.75 -22.77 24.48
CA ASN A 446 9.17 -21.61 25.27
C ASN A 446 8.85 -20.25 24.60
N GLY A 447 8.42 -20.26 23.33
CA GLY A 447 8.06 -19.09 22.55
C GLY A 447 9.20 -18.49 21.71
N ILE A 448 10.37 -19.14 21.67
CA ILE A 448 11.49 -18.85 20.76
C ILE A 448 11.58 -20.01 19.77
N GLY A 449 11.72 -19.73 18.47
CA GLY A 449 11.74 -20.80 17.46
C GLY A 449 13.08 -21.53 17.41
N ASP A 450 13.04 -22.84 17.09
CA ASP A 450 14.20 -23.75 17.05
C ASP A 450 15.39 -23.21 16.23
N VAL A 451 15.15 -22.33 15.24
CA VAL A 451 16.20 -21.79 14.36
C VAL A 451 16.95 -20.58 14.93
N CYS A 452 16.29 -19.81 15.79
CA CYS A 452 16.86 -18.64 16.47
C CYS A 452 17.02 -18.89 17.97
N GLU A 453 16.55 -20.03 18.44
CA GLU A 453 16.92 -20.62 19.70
C GLU A 453 18.41 -20.96 19.62
N GLU A 454 19.20 -20.11 20.25
CA GLU A 454 20.60 -20.43 20.48
C GLU A 454 20.63 -21.71 21.34
N PRO A 455 21.34 -22.77 20.90
CA PRO A 455 21.47 -23.95 21.73
C PRO A 455 22.08 -23.52 23.06
N GLU A 456 21.50 -23.94 24.18
CA GLU A 456 22.18 -23.85 25.49
C GLU A 456 23.43 -24.74 25.43
N VAL A 457 24.51 -24.22 24.87
CA VAL A 457 25.83 -24.82 24.91
C VAL A 457 26.38 -24.46 26.29
N GLU A 458 26.76 -25.46 27.09
CA GLU A 458 27.49 -25.17 28.32
C GLU A 458 28.86 -24.57 27.96
N GLU A 459 29.24 -23.48 28.61
CA GLU A 459 30.57 -22.88 28.44
C GLU A 459 31.69 -23.90 28.71
N ILE A 460 32.75 -23.83 27.90
CA ILE A 460 33.98 -24.61 28.09
C ILE A 460 35.10 -23.61 28.28
N CYS A 461 35.78 -23.70 29.43
CA CYS A 461 36.94 -22.89 29.83
C CYS A 461 38.07 -22.84 28.78
N ASP A 462 37.90 -22.03 27.73
CA ASP A 462 38.78 -21.95 26.56
C ASP A 462 38.92 -20.54 25.97
N GLY A 463 38.30 -19.53 26.60
CA GLY A 463 38.41 -18.12 26.20
C GLY A 463 37.55 -17.75 25.00
N ILE A 464 36.57 -18.57 24.66
CA ILE A 464 35.59 -18.32 23.61
C ILE A 464 34.21 -18.38 24.24
N ASP A 465 33.38 -17.38 23.95
CA ASP A 465 31.94 -17.42 24.24
C ASP A 465 31.29 -18.55 23.41
N ASN A 466 31.09 -19.71 24.05
CA ASN A 466 30.63 -20.91 23.36
C ASN A 466 29.12 -20.93 23.17
N ASN A 467 28.38 -20.19 24.00
CA ASN A 467 26.93 -20.11 24.01
C ASN A 467 26.36 -18.82 23.42
N GLY A 468 27.23 -17.93 22.93
CA GLY A 468 26.87 -16.74 22.18
C GLY A 468 26.25 -15.62 23.00
N ASN A 469 26.25 -15.69 24.33
CA ASN A 469 25.52 -14.74 25.17
C ASN A 469 26.26 -13.42 25.45
N GLY A 470 27.48 -13.28 24.91
CA GLY A 470 28.33 -12.10 25.04
C GLY A 470 29.19 -12.08 26.31
N LEU A 471 29.16 -13.13 27.11
CA LEU A 471 30.08 -13.40 28.22
C LEU A 471 30.99 -14.55 27.81
N ILE A 472 32.24 -14.52 28.27
CA ILE A 472 33.22 -15.58 27.97
C ILE A 472 33.42 -16.37 29.26
N ASP A 473 33.30 -17.70 29.17
CA ASP A 473 33.60 -18.63 30.28
C ASP A 473 32.83 -18.30 31.59
N GLU A 474 31.59 -17.81 31.50
CA GLU A 474 30.82 -17.53 32.70
C GLU A 474 30.43 -18.81 33.46
N GLY A 475 30.48 -18.73 34.79
CA GLY A 475 30.24 -19.89 35.65
C GLY A 475 31.50 -20.68 36.00
N PHE A 476 32.65 -20.36 35.39
CA PHE A 476 33.97 -20.78 35.88
C PHE A 476 34.48 -19.85 37.00
N ALA A 477 35.50 -20.31 37.74
CA ALA A 477 36.06 -19.53 38.84
C ALA A 477 36.91 -18.37 38.30
N ASP A 478 36.77 -17.20 38.93
CA ASP A 478 37.59 -16.00 38.73
C ASP A 478 38.02 -15.57 40.15
N THR A 479 39.24 -15.96 40.52
CA THR A 479 39.74 -15.94 41.90
C THR A 479 40.12 -14.53 42.34
N ASP A 480 40.62 -13.69 41.44
CA ASP A 480 41.00 -12.31 41.76
C ASP A 480 39.96 -11.26 41.31
N GLY A 481 38.96 -11.66 40.54
CA GLY A 481 37.78 -10.88 40.19
C GLY A 481 38.02 -9.86 39.08
N ASP A 482 38.98 -10.12 38.19
CA ASP A 482 39.39 -9.19 37.13
C ASP A 482 38.54 -9.29 35.86
N GLY A 483 37.69 -10.32 35.77
CA GLY A 483 36.77 -10.58 34.67
C GLY A 483 37.24 -11.65 33.69
N ILE A 484 38.40 -12.28 33.91
CA ILE A 484 38.92 -13.42 33.16
C ILE A 484 38.86 -14.66 34.04
N ALA A 485 38.39 -15.80 33.51
CA ALA A 485 38.30 -17.03 34.29
C ALA A 485 39.69 -17.62 34.59
N ASP A 486 39.89 -18.17 35.80
CA ASP A 486 41.15 -18.75 36.31
C ASP A 486 41.83 -19.74 35.35
N CYS A 487 41.05 -20.41 34.50
CA CYS A 487 41.54 -21.42 33.58
C CYS A 487 42.27 -20.84 32.35
N ILE A 488 42.00 -19.58 32.03
CA ILE A 488 42.56 -18.84 30.89
C ILE A 488 43.30 -17.57 31.31
N ASP A 489 43.21 -17.20 32.59
CA ASP A 489 43.93 -16.09 33.19
C ASP A 489 45.44 -16.41 33.31
N ASN A 490 46.30 -15.57 32.74
CA ASN A 490 47.74 -15.68 32.84
C ASN A 490 48.31 -15.20 34.19
N CYS A 491 47.47 -14.65 35.08
CA CYS A 491 47.77 -14.33 36.48
C CYS A 491 46.59 -14.59 37.44
N PRO A 492 46.12 -15.85 37.66
CA PRO A 492 44.87 -16.18 38.41
C PRO A 492 44.75 -15.71 39.87
N GLU A 493 45.79 -15.11 40.44
CA GLU A 493 45.78 -14.57 41.80
C GLU A 493 45.97 -13.04 41.86
N ILE A 494 46.23 -12.38 40.72
CA ILE A 494 46.56 -10.96 40.63
C ILE A 494 45.89 -10.31 39.41
N ALA A 495 44.80 -9.59 39.69
CA ALA A 495 43.96 -8.97 38.67
C ALA A 495 44.72 -8.16 37.61
N ASN A 496 44.62 -8.59 36.37
CA ASN A 496 45.11 -7.96 35.14
C ASN A 496 44.14 -8.17 33.97
N PRO A 497 43.03 -7.39 33.91
CA PRO A 497 42.00 -7.54 32.88
C PRO A 497 42.49 -7.36 31.43
N ASP A 498 43.69 -6.79 31.23
CA ASP A 498 44.29 -6.61 29.92
C ASP A 498 45.16 -7.81 29.47
N GLN A 499 45.38 -8.78 30.36
CA GLN A 499 46.14 -10.01 30.13
C GLN A 499 47.50 -9.76 29.45
N ALA A 500 48.13 -8.62 29.76
CA ALA A 500 49.40 -8.24 29.17
C ALA A 500 50.48 -9.30 29.48
N ASP A 501 51.08 -9.85 28.43
CA ASP A 501 52.18 -10.82 28.46
C ASP A 501 53.13 -10.42 27.33
N LEU A 502 54.11 -9.58 27.66
CA LEU A 502 54.96 -8.91 26.68
C LEU A 502 55.89 -9.89 25.96
N ASP A 503 56.32 -10.96 26.63
CA ASP A 503 57.26 -11.93 26.10
C ASP A 503 56.58 -13.19 25.50
N GLY A 504 55.29 -13.37 25.80
CA GLY A 504 54.43 -14.43 25.28
C GLY A 504 54.67 -15.79 25.92
N ASN A 505 55.19 -15.83 27.15
CA ASN A 505 55.51 -17.08 27.84
C ASN A 505 54.31 -17.72 28.56
N GLY A 506 53.16 -17.03 28.61
CA GLY A 506 51.92 -17.50 29.22
C GLY A 506 51.77 -17.12 30.71
N ILE A 507 52.67 -16.32 31.26
CA ILE A 507 52.57 -15.68 32.58
C ILE A 507 52.39 -14.18 32.33
N GLY A 508 51.41 -13.55 32.97
CA GLY A 508 51.17 -12.11 32.76
C GLY A 508 52.25 -11.22 33.39
N ASP A 509 52.50 -10.08 32.76
CA ASP A 509 53.51 -9.08 33.15
C ASP A 509 53.40 -8.68 34.64
N VAL A 510 52.20 -8.72 35.22
CA VAL A 510 51.94 -8.29 36.61
C VAL A 510 52.31 -9.35 37.65
N CYS A 511 52.36 -10.62 37.27
CA CYS A 511 52.70 -11.74 38.14
C CYS A 511 54.02 -12.42 37.72
N GLU A 512 54.67 -11.90 36.68
CA GLU A 512 56.00 -12.29 36.26
C GLU A 512 57.10 -11.68 37.15
N GLU A 513 58.04 -12.51 37.64
CA GLU A 513 59.26 -12.04 38.31
C GLU A 513 60.39 -11.86 37.29
N PRO A 514 61.18 -10.77 37.35
CA PRO A 514 62.20 -10.49 36.34
C PRO A 514 63.40 -11.44 36.44
N GLU A 515 63.66 -12.22 35.39
CA GLU A 515 64.92 -12.97 35.24
C GLU A 515 66.05 -12.02 34.79
N VAL A 516 66.88 -11.56 35.73
CA VAL A 516 68.14 -10.88 35.40
C VAL A 516 69.25 -11.95 35.39
N GLU A 517 70.02 -12.06 34.31
CA GLU A 517 71.20 -12.94 34.29
C GLU A 517 72.34 -12.33 35.12
N GLU A 518 73.05 -13.17 35.89
CA GLU A 518 74.23 -12.74 36.66
C GLU A 518 75.40 -12.32 35.74
N ILE A 519 76.11 -11.27 36.15
CA ILE A 519 77.33 -10.80 35.48
C ILE A 519 78.47 -10.87 36.48
N CYS A 520 79.55 -11.56 36.11
CA CYS A 520 80.75 -11.79 36.93
C CYS A 520 81.46 -10.48 37.36
N ASP A 521 80.92 -9.79 38.37
CA ASP A 521 81.36 -8.47 38.83
C ASP A 521 81.33 -8.28 40.35
N GLY A 522 80.95 -9.31 41.11
CA GLY A 522 80.94 -9.33 42.57
C GLY A 522 79.67 -8.78 43.20
N ILE A 523 78.60 -8.58 42.43
CA ILE A 523 77.30 -8.08 42.89
C ILE A 523 76.20 -9.07 42.47
N ASP A 524 75.28 -9.38 43.40
CA ASP A 524 74.04 -10.13 43.13
C ASP A 524 73.12 -9.30 42.23
N ASN A 525 73.11 -9.58 40.91
CA ASN A 525 72.37 -8.79 39.93
C ASN A 525 70.89 -9.18 39.86
N ASN A 526 70.56 -10.43 40.17
CA ASN A 526 69.22 -10.98 40.11
C ASN A 526 68.47 -10.95 41.46
N GLY A 527 69.16 -10.55 42.52
CA GLY A 527 68.59 -10.32 43.85
C GLY A 527 68.18 -11.59 44.57
N ASN A 528 68.64 -12.77 44.14
CA ASN A 528 68.28 -14.05 44.75
C ASN A 528 69.07 -14.35 46.04
N GLY A 529 70.05 -13.50 46.38
CA GLY A 529 70.87 -13.60 47.57
C GLY A 529 72.18 -14.38 47.39
N LEU A 530 72.52 -14.80 46.17
CA LEU A 530 73.80 -15.37 45.77
C LEU A 530 74.52 -14.37 44.85
N ILE A 531 75.85 -14.37 44.86
CA ILE A 531 76.65 -13.44 44.05
C ILE A 531 77.38 -14.28 42.99
N ASP A 532 77.26 -13.88 41.72
CA ASP A 532 77.97 -14.48 40.59
C ASP A 532 77.80 -16.01 40.48
N GLU A 533 76.61 -16.56 40.80
CA GLU A 533 76.40 -18.00 40.69
C GLU A 533 76.41 -18.47 39.21
N GLY A 534 76.96 -19.68 39.00
CA GLY A 534 77.10 -20.26 37.67
C GLY A 534 78.39 -19.88 36.94
N PHE A 535 79.20 -18.98 37.49
CA PHE A 535 80.59 -18.76 37.06
C PHE A 535 81.54 -19.77 37.71
N ALA A 536 82.74 -19.92 37.13
CA ALA A 536 83.74 -20.85 37.66
C ALA A 536 84.32 -20.35 38.98
N ASP A 537 84.52 -21.26 39.93
CA ASP A 537 85.19 -21.05 41.22
C ASP A 537 86.19 -22.21 41.39
N THR A 538 87.46 -21.90 41.16
CA THR A 538 88.56 -22.86 40.97
C THR A 538 89.04 -23.45 42.30
N ASP A 539 88.93 -22.71 43.41
CA ASP A 539 89.35 -23.17 44.72
C ASP A 539 88.19 -23.43 45.71
N GLU A 540 86.95 -23.22 45.25
CA GLU A 540 85.69 -23.52 45.91
C GLU A 540 85.49 -22.74 47.23
N ASP A 541 85.93 -21.49 47.26
CA ASP A 541 85.79 -20.62 48.43
C ASP A 541 84.48 -19.84 48.52
N GLY A 542 83.72 -19.82 47.43
CA GLY A 542 82.46 -19.11 47.29
C GLY A 542 82.58 -17.75 46.59
N VAL A 543 83.76 -17.39 46.09
CA VAL A 543 84.01 -16.21 45.24
C VAL A 543 84.37 -16.69 43.83
N ALA A 544 83.71 -16.13 42.81
CA ALA A 544 83.96 -16.55 41.43
C ALA A 544 85.36 -16.13 40.93
N ASP A 545 85.99 -16.99 40.11
CA ASP A 545 87.35 -16.84 39.54
C ASP A 545 87.63 -15.47 38.90
N CYS A 546 86.58 -14.84 38.37
CA CYS A 546 86.68 -13.56 37.67
C CYS A 546 86.92 -12.37 38.61
N VAL A 547 86.51 -12.49 39.87
CA VAL A 547 86.61 -11.47 40.91
C VAL A 547 87.46 -11.93 42.09
N ASP A 548 87.86 -13.20 42.11
CA ASP A 548 88.76 -13.77 43.10
C ASP A 548 90.20 -13.25 42.91
N ASN A 549 90.65 -12.44 43.87
CA ASN A 549 92.01 -11.90 43.93
C ASN A 549 93.06 -12.96 44.30
N CYS A 550 92.66 -14.22 44.52
CA CYS A 550 93.52 -15.32 44.88
C CYS A 550 93.15 -16.69 44.27
N LEU A 551 92.58 -16.73 43.06
CA LEU A 551 92.18 -17.86 42.18
C LEU A 551 92.46 -19.35 42.54
N TYR A 552 93.59 -19.67 43.18
CA TYR A 552 93.98 -21.03 43.57
C TYR A 552 94.11 -21.22 45.10
N TYR A 553 93.73 -20.25 45.92
CA TYR A 553 93.91 -20.23 47.37
C TYR A 553 92.69 -19.68 48.14
N TYR A 554 91.86 -20.59 48.67
CA TYR A 554 90.67 -20.28 49.49
C TYR A 554 90.81 -19.05 50.42
N ASN A 555 90.11 -17.96 50.09
CA ASN A 555 90.03 -16.69 50.80
C ASN A 555 88.69 -15.94 50.56
N PRO A 556 87.55 -16.43 51.12
CA PRO A 556 86.22 -15.88 50.83
C PRO A 556 86.02 -14.41 51.26
N ASP A 557 86.94 -13.89 52.08
CA ASP A 557 86.93 -12.51 52.55
C ASP A 557 87.64 -11.53 51.61
N GLN A 558 88.34 -12.05 50.58
CA GLN A 558 89.00 -11.30 49.52
C GLN A 558 89.90 -10.17 50.06
N ALA A 559 90.46 -10.35 51.25
CA ALA A 559 91.26 -9.33 51.91
C ALA A 559 92.50 -8.99 51.06
N ASP A 560 92.69 -7.71 50.75
CA ASP A 560 93.86 -7.17 50.04
C ASP A 560 94.22 -5.83 50.70
N ILE A 561 95.18 -5.88 51.63
CA ILE A 561 95.54 -4.73 52.47
C ILE A 561 96.36 -3.68 51.71
N ASP A 562 97.22 -4.10 50.78
CA ASP A 562 98.05 -3.17 50.02
C ASP A 562 97.39 -2.70 48.71
N GLY A 563 96.29 -3.35 48.31
CA GLY A 563 95.39 -2.93 47.25
C GLY A 563 96.00 -3.15 45.87
N ASP A 564 96.94 -4.09 45.72
CA ASP A 564 97.61 -4.37 44.46
C ASP A 564 96.81 -5.31 43.54
N GLY A 565 95.66 -5.82 44.02
CA GLY A 565 94.76 -6.71 43.31
C GLY A 565 95.07 -8.20 43.50
N ILE A 566 96.03 -8.54 44.35
CA ILE A 566 96.35 -9.90 44.78
C ILE A 566 96.01 -10.02 46.26
N GLY A 567 95.13 -10.96 46.64
CA GLY A 567 94.67 -11.07 48.02
C GLY A 567 95.79 -11.43 49.00
N ASP A 568 95.71 -10.94 50.23
CA ASP A 568 96.69 -11.10 51.32
C ASP A 568 97.15 -12.56 51.51
N VAL A 569 96.25 -13.51 51.30
CA VAL A 569 96.46 -14.95 51.48
C VAL A 569 97.42 -15.52 50.44
N CYS A 570 97.37 -15.03 49.20
CA CYS A 570 98.26 -15.45 48.10
C CYS A 570 99.32 -14.38 47.73
N GLY A 571 99.16 -13.15 48.21
CA GLY A 571 100.04 -11.98 48.02
C GLY A 571 101.12 -11.80 49.09
N GLY A 572 101.03 -12.53 50.20
CA GLY A 572 102.14 -12.71 51.13
C GLY A 572 102.31 -11.65 52.24
N ALA A 573 101.30 -10.82 52.53
CA ALA A 573 101.39 -9.79 53.59
C ALA A 573 100.04 -9.32 54.24
N GLY A 574 99.34 -10.14 55.07
CA GLY A 574 98.06 -9.79 55.80
C GLY A 574 98.17 -8.84 57.04
N PRO A 575 97.30 -8.88 58.13
CA PRO A 575 95.98 -9.53 58.40
C PRO A 575 94.90 -8.81 59.35
N SER A 576 93.64 -9.33 59.45
CA SER A 576 92.76 -9.70 60.65
C SER A 576 91.61 -8.87 61.40
N TYR A 577 90.35 -9.40 61.35
CA TYR A 577 89.20 -9.74 62.30
C TYR A 577 88.33 -8.80 63.25
N ARG A 578 86.99 -9.08 63.36
CA ARG A 578 86.03 -8.80 64.50
C ARG A 578 85.01 -9.97 64.78
N SER A 579 84.47 -10.08 66.02
CA SER A 579 83.80 -11.24 66.72
C SER A 579 82.29 -11.57 66.45
N SER A 580 81.79 -12.77 66.85
CA SER A 580 80.44 -13.35 66.54
C SER A 580 79.61 -13.98 67.72
N LEU A 581 78.27 -13.98 67.62
CA LEU A 581 77.30 -14.70 68.50
C LEU A 581 76.38 -15.60 67.65
N SER A 582 76.25 -16.90 67.98
CA SER A 582 75.41 -17.87 67.26
C SER A 582 74.28 -18.44 68.12
N VAL A 583 73.11 -18.67 67.51
CA VAL A 583 71.93 -19.26 68.16
C VAL A 583 71.25 -20.25 67.23
N ASP A 584 71.07 -21.48 67.71
CA ASP A 584 70.43 -22.59 67.01
C ASP A 584 69.20 -23.07 67.79
N ALA A 585 68.23 -23.65 67.10
CA ALA A 585 66.98 -24.08 67.71
C ALA A 585 66.59 -25.48 67.24
N TYR A 586 66.12 -26.34 68.17
CA TYR A 586 65.73 -27.72 67.85
C TYR A 586 64.61 -28.27 68.77
N PRO A 587 63.72 -29.12 68.26
CA PRO A 587 63.65 -29.59 66.86
C PRO A 587 62.94 -28.60 65.93
N ILE A 588 63.42 -28.46 64.68
CA ILE A 588 62.67 -27.82 63.59
C ILE A 588 62.00 -28.93 62.77
N PRO A 589 60.69 -28.86 62.45
CA PRO A 589 59.75 -27.79 62.80
C PRO A 589 59.37 -27.78 64.29
N PHE A 590 59.22 -26.57 64.84
CA PHE A 590 58.88 -26.38 66.25
C PHE A 590 57.39 -26.68 66.47
N ASN A 591 57.06 -27.85 67.03
CA ASN A 591 55.70 -28.21 67.45
C ASN A 591 55.69 -28.62 68.93
N GLY A 592 55.27 -27.70 69.80
CA GLY A 592 55.34 -27.87 71.25
C GLY A 592 56.60 -27.26 71.84
N THR A 593 57.43 -28.06 72.50
CA THR A 593 58.59 -27.56 73.26
C THR A 593 59.84 -27.43 72.38
N VAL A 594 60.45 -26.24 72.37
CA VAL A 594 61.64 -25.87 71.60
C VAL A 594 62.83 -25.63 72.52
N ASN A 595 64.00 -26.14 72.13
CA ASN A 595 65.26 -25.87 72.80
C ASN A 595 66.10 -24.90 71.98
N LEU A 596 66.49 -23.79 72.59
CA LEU A 596 67.35 -22.77 71.99
C LEU A 596 68.75 -22.89 72.56
N LYS A 597 69.72 -23.19 71.71
CA LYS A 597 71.11 -23.37 72.07
C LYS A 597 71.92 -22.19 71.54
N TYR A 598 72.69 -21.55 72.42
CA TYR A 598 73.52 -20.42 72.01
C TYR A 598 75.00 -20.63 72.35
N THR A 599 75.85 -20.01 71.54
CA THR A 599 77.31 -20.04 71.64
C THR A 599 77.85 -18.63 71.41
N THR A 600 78.79 -18.18 72.23
CA THR A 600 79.29 -16.80 72.18
C THR A 600 80.77 -16.69 72.44
N SER A 601 81.46 -15.82 71.70
CA SER A 601 82.85 -15.44 72.00
C SER A 601 82.95 -14.27 73.01
N LEU A 602 81.85 -13.89 73.68
CA LEU A 602 81.75 -12.73 74.58
C LEU A 602 81.63 -13.14 76.07
N ASP A 603 82.24 -12.37 76.97
CA ASP A 603 82.07 -12.49 78.43
C ASP A 603 81.29 -11.28 78.97
N THR A 604 80.11 -11.48 79.59
CA THR A 604 79.30 -10.38 80.14
C THR A 604 78.78 -10.65 81.55
N SER A 605 78.78 -9.60 82.39
CA SER A 605 78.43 -9.72 83.82
C SER A 605 76.92 -9.91 84.07
N ASN A 606 76.08 -9.43 83.16
CA ASN A 606 74.63 -9.64 83.15
C ASN A 606 74.12 -9.46 81.72
N ALA A 607 73.28 -10.38 81.27
CA ALA A 607 72.59 -10.30 79.99
C ALA A 607 71.10 -10.58 80.18
N THR A 608 70.30 -9.96 79.32
CA THR A 608 68.86 -10.21 79.23
C THR A 608 68.56 -10.88 77.90
N ILE A 609 67.90 -12.03 77.97
CA ILE A 609 67.42 -12.78 76.80
C ILE A 609 65.89 -12.69 76.80
N GLU A 610 65.35 -12.18 75.71
CA GLU A 610 63.91 -12.10 75.46
C GLU A 610 63.56 -12.85 74.20
N ILE A 611 62.54 -13.69 74.30
CA ILE A 611 61.97 -14.42 73.17
C ILE A 611 60.56 -13.90 72.99
N PHE A 612 60.26 -13.42 71.79
CA PHE A 612 58.95 -12.88 71.44
C PHE A 612 58.48 -13.40 70.08
N ASP A 613 57.16 -13.43 69.93
CA ASP A 613 56.49 -13.81 68.69
C ASP A 613 56.58 -12.69 67.62
N ILE A 614 56.06 -12.97 66.43
CA ILE A 614 56.00 -12.00 65.31
C ILE A 614 55.18 -10.75 65.62
N ARG A 615 54.28 -10.81 66.60
CA ARG A 615 53.44 -9.67 67.03
C ARG A 615 54.15 -8.84 68.10
N GLY A 616 55.35 -9.25 68.54
CA GLY A 616 56.14 -8.59 69.57
C GLY A 616 55.77 -8.99 71.00
N SER A 617 54.92 -9.99 71.19
CA SER A 617 54.50 -10.47 72.51
C SER A 617 55.62 -11.29 73.14
N ILE A 618 56.02 -10.94 74.37
CA ILE A 618 57.11 -11.64 75.06
C ILE A 618 56.62 -13.00 75.56
N LEU A 619 57.14 -14.05 74.95
CA LEU A 619 56.87 -15.44 75.29
C LEU A 619 57.71 -15.89 76.49
N LYS A 620 58.98 -15.45 76.57
CA LYS A 620 59.86 -15.75 77.69
C LYS A 620 60.95 -14.70 77.87
N ARG A 621 61.28 -14.37 79.11
CA ARG A 621 62.37 -13.46 79.48
C ARG A 621 63.26 -14.10 80.54
N ILE A 622 64.58 -14.02 80.35
CA ILE A 622 65.59 -14.58 81.24
C ILE A 622 66.68 -13.55 81.48
N ASN A 623 67.07 -13.37 82.74
CA ASN A 623 68.24 -12.58 83.11
C ASN A 623 69.31 -13.53 83.65
N LYS A 624 70.49 -13.57 83.03
CA LYS A 624 71.58 -14.46 83.44
C LYS A 624 72.94 -13.86 83.11
N LYS A 625 73.96 -14.22 83.88
CA LYS A 625 75.37 -13.99 83.52
C LYS A 625 75.77 -14.94 82.39
N ILE A 626 76.56 -14.46 81.43
CA ILE A 626 76.98 -15.24 80.25
C ILE A 626 78.48 -15.15 80.10
N SER A 627 79.13 -16.31 80.03
CA SER A 627 80.57 -16.40 79.80
C SER A 627 80.87 -16.94 78.40
N LYS A 628 82.03 -16.61 77.84
CA LYS A 628 82.54 -17.20 76.59
C LYS A 628 82.81 -18.70 76.67
N TYR A 629 82.65 -19.28 77.86
CA TYR A 629 82.72 -20.72 78.11
C TYR A 629 81.33 -21.34 78.32
N ASP A 630 80.24 -20.59 78.15
CA ASP A 630 78.84 -21.07 78.17
C ASP A 630 78.40 -21.65 76.81
N ASP A 631 79.35 -22.20 76.05
CA ASP A 631 79.14 -22.86 74.77
C ASP A 631 78.21 -24.06 74.98
N ASN A 632 77.00 -24.00 74.42
CA ASN A 632 75.90 -24.98 74.56
C ASN A 632 74.89 -24.73 75.69
N SER A 633 74.73 -23.50 76.15
CA SER A 633 73.60 -23.17 77.03
C SER A 633 72.26 -23.37 76.31
N VAL A 634 71.33 -24.09 76.93
CA VAL A 634 70.02 -24.42 76.35
C VAL A 634 68.89 -23.73 77.12
N ILE A 635 67.97 -23.09 76.38
CA ILE A 635 66.73 -22.49 76.88
C ILE A 635 65.55 -23.26 76.30
N GLU A 636 64.77 -23.89 77.18
CA GLU A 636 63.56 -24.63 76.81
C GLU A 636 62.34 -23.70 76.79
N LEU A 637 61.54 -23.71 75.72
CA LEU A 637 60.35 -22.89 75.52
C LEU A 637 59.16 -23.76 75.10
N ASP A 638 58.08 -23.75 75.86
CA ASP A 638 56.86 -24.50 75.53
C ASP A 638 55.89 -23.62 74.73
N LEU A 639 55.69 -23.94 73.46
CA LEU A 639 54.77 -23.25 72.55
C LEU A 639 53.42 -23.96 72.41
N SER A 640 53.16 -25.05 73.15
CA SER A 640 51.99 -25.94 72.94
C SER A 640 50.61 -25.27 73.05
N ARG A 641 50.50 -24.09 73.66
CA ARG A 641 49.25 -23.31 73.73
C ARG A 641 49.10 -22.27 72.63
N GLU A 642 50.17 -21.96 71.93
CA GLU A 642 50.24 -20.93 70.88
C GLU A 642 50.59 -21.54 69.50
N SER A 643 50.65 -22.87 69.43
CA SER A 643 51.28 -23.65 68.35
C SER A 643 50.43 -23.88 67.10
N ARG A 644 49.60 -22.93 66.66
CA ARG A 644 49.05 -23.01 65.30
C ARG A 644 49.46 -21.89 64.36
N GLU A 645 50.08 -20.81 64.85
CA GLU A 645 50.44 -19.67 63.97
C GLU A 645 51.89 -19.17 64.10
N ASN A 646 52.67 -19.55 65.11
CA ASN A 646 54.03 -19.02 65.28
C ASN A 646 55.08 -19.88 64.56
N LYS A 647 55.29 -19.62 63.25
CA LYS A 647 56.41 -20.16 62.46
C LYS A 647 57.72 -19.38 62.67
N ILE A 648 57.69 -18.22 63.31
CA ILE A 648 58.87 -17.36 63.47
C ILE A 648 58.97 -16.87 64.91
N LEU A 649 60.19 -16.92 65.46
CA LEU A 649 60.53 -16.40 66.78
C LEU A 649 61.68 -15.40 66.65
N PHE A 650 61.62 -14.34 67.45
CA PHE A 650 62.74 -13.41 67.58
C PHE A 650 63.39 -13.55 68.95
N ILE A 651 64.71 -13.64 68.93
CA ILE A 651 65.53 -13.71 70.15
C ILE A 651 66.34 -12.44 70.22
N ARG A 652 66.09 -11.65 71.25
CA ARG A 652 66.87 -10.47 71.57
C ARG A 652 67.82 -10.78 72.71
N PHE A 653 69.10 -10.57 72.45
CA PHE A 653 70.19 -10.72 73.38
C PHE A 653 70.76 -9.35 73.72
N MET A 654 70.56 -8.91 74.95
CA MET A 654 71.02 -7.59 75.41
C MET A 654 72.17 -7.74 76.39
N THR A 655 73.28 -7.07 76.09
CA THR A 655 74.46 -6.98 76.93
C THR A 655 74.85 -5.52 77.15
N SER A 656 75.85 -5.28 78.00
CA SER A 656 76.46 -3.96 78.13
C SER A 656 77.17 -3.46 76.88
N GLU A 657 77.59 -4.36 75.99
CA GLU A 657 78.35 -4.01 74.77
C GLU A 657 77.44 -3.79 73.56
N GLY A 658 76.17 -4.15 73.67
CA GLY A 658 75.20 -3.98 72.60
C GLY A 658 74.07 -4.99 72.67
N THR A 659 73.13 -4.82 71.74
CA THR A 659 71.99 -5.71 71.56
C THR A 659 72.10 -6.42 70.22
N ILE A 660 71.94 -7.74 70.23
CA ILE A 660 71.85 -8.56 69.03
C ILE A 660 70.44 -9.12 68.97
N VAL A 661 69.81 -9.06 67.81
CA VAL A 661 68.52 -9.70 67.54
C VAL A 661 68.72 -10.74 66.46
N LYS A 662 68.24 -11.96 66.71
CA LYS A 662 68.25 -13.05 65.74
C LYS A 662 66.82 -13.53 65.52
N GLN A 663 66.48 -13.73 64.26
CA GLN A 663 65.25 -14.36 63.84
C GLN A 663 65.48 -15.86 63.67
N ILE A 664 64.52 -16.66 64.08
CA ILE A 664 64.52 -18.10 63.88
C ILE A 664 63.18 -18.49 63.26
N MET A 665 63.23 -19.28 62.20
CA MET A 665 62.05 -19.75 61.48
C MET A 665 61.93 -21.26 61.61
N SER A 666 60.73 -21.74 61.93
CA SER A 666 60.33 -23.12 61.75
C SER A 666 60.09 -23.30 60.25
N LYS A 667 60.96 -24.05 59.57
CA LYS A 667 60.69 -24.47 58.19
C LYS A 667 59.40 -25.28 58.11
#